data_AF-A0A7S1VBH2-F1
#
_entry.id   AF-A0A7S1VBH2-F1
#
_cell.length_a   1.000
_cell.length_b   1.000
_cell.length_c   1.000
_cell.angle_alpha   90.00
_cell.angle_beta   90.00
_cell.angle_gamma   90.00
#
_symmetry.space_group_name_H-M   'P 1'
#
loop_
_entity.id
_entity.type
_entity.pdbx_description
1 polymer ?
#
loop_
_entity_poly.entity_id
_entity_poly.type
_entity_poly.pdbx_seq_one_letter_code
_entity_poly.pdbx_strand_id
1 'polypeptide(L)'
;PSPPPRPPACFPPHSLSLSLLFSPLLFHFLLPFRYTMPLSPASPVSDTLFNPNPTLTHLVSPHVDSYNWLTSHGFTNILAQIPPHISAFVFGSQLRVYVTDLRLAKPAQDRATRNGTRTFPLMPAEARAARLTYSGKLTVRVRVEFWSPVKESASRAADHISSGFAGEDEESASESREVESESDEFAGPPPADVLDGGKRGRAGGASLDGSEPKRKRISADASNDVMTFHCKYVHEEDIFAGLFPIMVGSAKCNTAGMTPEELASVGEEEKEVGGHFISNGLDKVLRLHHVTRRNTVFLIDRSTWATKMPNMSTYGAYCRCVREDQRGMDVYMHYMKTGHVVVRFLLRGEYYIPVGIIMRALCADSTDQELYERVVHSPDETFLIDRLPFLFEECQAKDILSHHAALVYLGGMLRGTLQCPGAWDDAQCGDHFIKKHLFIHLPPGRARFEFAAYMLRRTYLFAAGKTPCDDMDTVSNAEALLPGHVLAAMLSEKLGVWLGTLARRLVKTLGVGQIYDRSSTAQNIELADFKQITADSFSRQSVREAMVRAAQSTFNLGTRFEYLIATGTLVSVNGLGLQEKLGFSVAAERINFLRYIAMYRMFHRGASWMQAQGSDKVRKLKVESFGFLCPVHTPDGGPCGLLNHLAALTVTKCAPNTPAVAERARTAIIAILAAHGMLSSNMFTPLRCAGDALLDVLLDGEVLGYLPVSRAQAAAEDLRRAKLSPTEESVPSDLSVALSLPMREDGNASGLAQAYPYLMLSLHAARLLRPVRHLASGIIEMIDPVEQQQLDIAIEDEHVRPCTTHREVSANSMLSAVALLTPFQNHNQSPRCMYQCQMAKQTLGSAVHSLRHHSDSKMYSLQTPQLPIVRTTQTSEYGLDDLPQGTNALVAVISYTSYDMEDAMIVNKGSLDRGFTHGTVYRLLALDAMEAMSGPKDADMAWFSNFAPDASELAAPHERTLDAEGLPAVGTYIATGAPVACVYSAVSKSFTVVKMKGSGAYVEDVRILNNRKGGSRMLQRCRVLDDDGQSSVVRGGALSRFGDPSRYSVAAKSRPCVVAIRLREP
;
A
#
# COMPACT_ATOMS: atom_id res chain seq x y z
N PRO A 1 76.81 18.73 29.05
CA PRO A 1 76.45 19.04 30.46
C PRO A 1 75.90 17.78 31.16
N SER A 2 76.24 17.59 32.43
CA SER A 2 76.01 16.38 33.24
C SER A 2 75.87 16.76 34.73
N PRO A 3 75.51 15.87 35.71
CA PRO A 3 74.94 14.51 35.61
C PRO A 3 73.57 14.23 36.34
N PRO A 4 73.42 13.57 37.53
CA PRO A 4 72.42 12.50 37.83
C PRO A 4 71.39 12.89 38.97
N PRO A 5 70.58 12.01 39.65
CA PRO A 5 70.35 10.53 39.62
C PRO A 5 68.85 10.09 39.42
N ARG A 6 68.33 8.84 39.47
CA ARG A 6 68.71 7.44 39.88
C ARG A 6 68.41 6.99 41.35
N PRO A 7 68.17 5.68 41.68
CA PRO A 7 67.25 4.68 41.08
C PRO A 7 66.39 3.80 42.10
N PRO A 8 66.43 2.43 42.22
CA PRO A 8 65.38 1.48 41.72
C PRO A 8 64.95 0.30 42.68
N ALA A 9 64.03 -0.61 42.22
CA ALA A 9 63.96 -2.08 42.48
C ALA A 9 62.62 -2.71 41.97
N CYS A 10 62.41 -4.02 41.71
CA CYS A 10 63.26 -5.10 41.15
C CYS A 10 62.44 -6.34 40.63
N PHE A 11 63.01 -7.05 39.64
CA PHE A 11 62.70 -8.40 39.07
C PHE A 11 62.65 -9.58 40.11
N PRO A 12 62.36 -10.88 39.78
CA PRO A 12 62.25 -11.62 38.48
C PRO A 12 61.00 -12.59 38.38
N PRO A 13 60.95 -13.66 37.52
CA PRO A 13 59.74 -14.49 37.26
C PRO A 13 59.89 -15.99 37.65
N HIS A 14 58.98 -16.88 37.22
CA HIS A 14 59.33 -18.24 36.72
C HIS A 14 58.17 -18.95 35.97
N SER A 15 58.51 -20.00 35.22
CA SER A 15 57.62 -20.85 34.40
C SER A 15 57.45 -22.26 34.98
N LEU A 16 56.37 -22.96 34.62
CA LEU A 16 56.37 -24.41 34.32
C LEU A 16 55.05 -24.88 33.70
N SER A 17 55.04 -26.11 33.19
CA SER A 17 53.95 -26.76 32.45
C SER A 17 53.48 -28.06 33.12
N LEU A 18 52.42 -28.67 32.53
CA LEU A 18 51.77 -29.98 32.72
C LEU A 18 50.25 -29.78 32.96
N SER A 19 49.29 -30.63 32.58
CA SER A 19 49.04 -31.55 31.45
C SER A 19 48.03 -32.61 31.93
N LEU A 20 46.91 -32.78 31.20
CA LEU A 20 46.11 -34.02 31.10
C LEU A 20 45.65 -34.77 32.39
N LEU A 21 44.33 -34.86 32.62
CA LEU A 21 43.53 -36.13 32.60
C LEU A 21 42.08 -35.99 33.15
N PHE A 22 41.11 -36.34 32.30
CA PHE A 22 39.79 -36.98 32.52
C PHE A 22 39.10 -37.06 33.91
N SER A 23 37.86 -36.51 33.98
CA SER A 23 36.56 -37.21 34.24
C SER A 23 36.28 -37.95 35.59
N PRO A 24 35.02 -38.16 36.05
CA PRO A 24 33.69 -37.62 35.69
C PRO A 24 32.94 -37.02 36.92
N LEU A 25 31.59 -36.97 36.87
CA LEU A 25 30.61 -36.82 37.97
C LEU A 25 30.27 -35.41 38.51
N LEU A 26 29.38 -34.71 37.80
CA LEU A 26 28.11 -34.21 38.38
C LEU A 26 27.13 -33.81 37.27
N PHE A 27 26.29 -34.75 36.85
CA PHE A 27 25.42 -34.62 35.68
C PHE A 27 23.94 -34.57 36.08
N HIS A 28 23.49 -33.49 36.74
CA HIS A 28 22.07 -33.14 36.88
C HIS A 28 21.90 -31.65 37.24
N PHE A 29 20.76 -31.07 36.84
CA PHE A 29 20.31 -29.69 37.10
C PHE A 29 21.29 -28.54 36.75
N LEU A 30 21.34 -28.19 35.46
CA LEU A 30 21.35 -26.78 35.02
C LEU A 30 20.96 -26.68 33.53
N LEU A 31 19.65 -26.73 33.25
CA LEU A 31 19.11 -26.36 31.94
C LEU A 31 18.98 -24.83 31.88
N PRO A 32 19.71 -24.12 31.02
CA PRO A 32 19.36 -22.75 30.69
C PRO A 32 18.03 -22.77 29.92
N PHE A 33 17.02 -22.07 30.42
CA PHE A 33 15.72 -21.96 29.74
C PHE A 33 15.92 -21.35 28.35
N ARG A 34 15.74 -22.17 27.30
CA ARG A 34 15.61 -21.67 25.94
C ARG A 34 14.30 -20.89 25.83
N TYR A 35 14.39 -19.57 25.87
CA TYR A 35 13.32 -18.70 25.38
C TYR A 35 13.23 -18.83 23.85
N THR A 36 12.57 -19.88 23.38
CA THR A 36 11.91 -19.85 22.08
C THR A 36 10.87 -18.73 22.14
N MET A 37 10.97 -17.73 21.26
CA MET A 37 9.96 -16.67 21.20
C MET A 37 8.58 -17.31 20.97
N PRO A 38 7.56 -17.01 21.81
CA PRO A 38 6.20 -17.25 21.41
C PRO A 38 5.90 -16.26 20.26
N LEU A 39 5.87 -16.78 19.04
CA LEU A 39 5.28 -16.05 17.92
C LEU A 39 3.83 -15.69 18.32
N SER A 40 3.38 -14.49 17.91
CA SER A 40 1.95 -14.16 18.00
C SER A 40 1.13 -15.27 17.34
N PRO A 41 -0.06 -15.63 17.85
CA PRO A 41 -1.01 -16.36 17.02
C PRO A 41 -1.16 -15.60 15.70
N ALA A 42 -0.97 -16.32 14.60
CA ALA A 42 -1.17 -15.77 13.27
C ALA A 42 -2.66 -15.48 13.06
N SER A 43 -2.98 -14.55 12.15
CA SER A 43 -4.30 -14.57 11.54
C SER A 43 -4.52 -15.93 10.86
N PRO A 44 -5.72 -16.53 10.92
CA PRO A 44 -5.97 -17.88 10.40
C PRO A 44 -5.96 -17.91 8.86
N VAL A 45 -4.76 -17.89 8.28
CA VAL A 45 -4.48 -17.94 6.84
C VAL A 45 -3.28 -18.86 6.59
N SER A 46 -3.54 -20.16 6.53
CA SER A 46 -2.66 -21.23 6.02
C SER A 46 -1.26 -21.39 6.67
N ASP A 47 -1.17 -22.21 7.72
CA ASP A 47 0.09 -22.80 8.24
C ASP A 47 0.68 -23.88 7.29
N THR A 48 0.68 -23.63 5.97
CA THR A 48 1.03 -24.63 4.94
C THR A 48 2.09 -24.13 3.96
N LEU A 49 3.01 -23.28 4.42
CA LEU A 49 4.17 -22.80 3.66
C LEU A 49 5.42 -22.90 4.53
N PHE A 50 6.32 -23.85 4.22
CA PHE A 50 7.59 -24.02 4.93
C PHE A 50 8.43 -22.73 4.81
N ASN A 51 8.81 -22.16 5.95
CA ASN A 51 9.45 -20.85 6.04
C ASN A 51 10.89 -20.99 6.58
N PRO A 52 11.94 -20.78 5.76
CA PRO A 52 13.32 -21.06 6.16
C PRO A 52 13.88 -20.09 7.21
N ASN A 53 13.25 -18.93 7.43
CA ASN A 53 13.51 -18.07 8.59
C ASN A 53 12.30 -17.17 8.89
N PRO A 54 11.50 -17.43 9.95
CA PRO A 54 10.33 -16.63 10.26
C PRO A 54 10.68 -15.16 10.59
N THR A 55 11.83 -14.93 11.21
CA THR A 55 12.31 -13.60 11.64
C THR A 55 12.67 -12.71 10.45
N LEU A 56 13.25 -13.27 9.38
CA LEU A 56 13.48 -12.55 8.12
C LEU A 56 12.17 -12.29 7.37
N THR A 57 11.32 -13.30 7.24
CA THR A 57 10.04 -13.18 6.53
C THR A 57 9.12 -12.13 7.17
N HIS A 58 9.12 -12.01 8.50
CA HIS A 58 8.45 -10.94 9.24
C HIS A 58 8.91 -9.52 8.86
N LEU A 59 10.16 -9.33 8.44
CA LEU A 59 10.62 -8.00 7.98
C LEU A 59 9.98 -7.60 6.65
N VAL A 60 9.66 -8.57 5.79
CA VAL A 60 9.16 -8.37 4.40
C VAL A 60 7.64 -8.51 4.29
N SER A 61 6.97 -9.11 5.28
CA SER A 61 5.53 -9.35 5.29
C SER A 61 4.62 -8.14 4.94
N PRO A 62 4.94 -6.86 5.27
CA PRO A 62 4.13 -5.71 4.82
C PRO A 62 3.94 -5.62 3.29
N HIS A 63 4.89 -6.17 2.53
CA HIS A 63 4.87 -6.19 1.06
C HIS A 63 4.10 -7.41 0.55
N VAL A 64 4.49 -8.60 1.00
CA VAL A 64 3.93 -9.88 0.54
C VAL A 64 2.47 -10.05 0.96
N ASP A 65 2.13 -9.77 2.22
CA ASP A 65 0.78 -10.02 2.74
C ASP A 65 -0.24 -9.02 2.18
N SER A 66 0.16 -7.76 1.97
CA SER A 66 -0.73 -6.78 1.32
C SER A 66 -1.00 -7.13 -0.15
N TYR A 67 -0.03 -7.74 -0.85
CA TYR A 67 -0.21 -8.25 -2.21
C TYR A 67 -1.03 -9.57 -2.25
N ASN A 68 -0.82 -10.46 -1.28
CA ASN A 68 -1.64 -11.66 -1.10
C ASN A 68 -3.10 -11.30 -0.78
N TRP A 69 -3.35 -10.28 0.06
CA TRP A 69 -4.68 -9.73 0.29
C TRP A 69 -5.31 -9.19 -1.01
N LEU A 70 -4.58 -8.37 -1.77
CA LEU A 70 -5.05 -7.82 -3.05
C LEU A 70 -5.54 -8.93 -4.00
N THR A 71 -4.75 -9.99 -4.13
CA THR A 71 -4.97 -11.06 -5.11
C THR A 71 -5.87 -12.20 -4.64
N SER A 72 -6.37 -12.15 -3.40
CA SER A 72 -7.35 -13.08 -2.83
C SER A 72 -8.71 -12.42 -2.54
N HIS A 73 -8.71 -11.25 -1.90
CA HIS A 73 -9.92 -10.55 -1.45
C HIS A 73 -10.08 -9.16 -2.07
N GLY A 74 -8.96 -8.45 -2.31
CA GLY A 74 -8.98 -7.09 -2.82
C GLY A 74 -9.69 -6.93 -4.17
N PHE A 75 -9.57 -7.93 -5.06
CA PHE A 75 -10.31 -7.96 -6.33
C PHE A 75 -11.84 -7.98 -6.13
N THR A 76 -12.35 -8.81 -5.21
CA THR A 76 -13.78 -8.87 -4.86
C THR A 76 -14.26 -7.54 -4.30
N ASN A 77 -13.49 -6.94 -3.39
CA ASN A 77 -13.78 -5.62 -2.81
C ASN A 77 -13.77 -4.51 -3.88
N ILE A 78 -12.91 -4.59 -4.90
CA ILE A 78 -12.91 -3.65 -6.03
C ILE A 78 -14.17 -3.82 -6.89
N LEU A 79 -14.55 -5.06 -7.21
CA LEU A 79 -15.71 -5.37 -8.06
C LEU A 79 -17.02 -4.87 -7.44
N ALA A 80 -17.24 -5.13 -6.14
CA ALA A 80 -18.42 -4.65 -5.42
C ALA A 80 -18.59 -3.11 -5.43
N GLN A 81 -17.53 -2.36 -5.74
CA GLN A 81 -17.51 -0.90 -5.64
C GLN A 81 -17.55 -0.17 -7.01
N ILE A 82 -17.35 -0.89 -8.12
CA ILE A 82 -17.44 -0.36 -9.49
C ILE A 82 -18.88 -0.51 -10.01
N PRO A 83 -19.62 0.60 -10.23
CA PRO A 83 -20.97 0.51 -10.77
C PRO A 83 -20.94 0.11 -12.27
N PRO A 84 -22.02 -0.49 -12.80
CA PRO A 84 -22.14 -0.72 -14.23
C PRO A 84 -22.09 0.58 -15.02
N HIS A 85 -21.47 0.54 -16.20
CA HIS A 85 -21.58 1.64 -17.16
C HIS A 85 -22.91 1.51 -17.93
N ILE A 86 -23.79 2.50 -17.79
CA ILE A 86 -25.10 2.54 -18.44
C ILE A 86 -25.05 3.54 -19.61
N SER A 87 -25.41 3.08 -20.81
CA SER A 87 -25.60 3.92 -22.00
C SER A 87 -27.05 3.83 -22.45
N ALA A 88 -27.74 4.97 -22.55
CA ALA A 88 -29.13 5.05 -23.04
C ALA A 88 -29.17 5.39 -24.55
N PHE A 89 -30.21 4.91 -25.22
CA PHE A 89 -30.42 5.04 -26.66
C PHE A 89 -31.76 5.68 -27.02
N VAL A 90 -31.94 5.96 -28.31
CA VAL A 90 -33.23 6.33 -28.89
C VAL A 90 -34.29 5.28 -28.53
N PHE A 91 -35.54 5.73 -28.31
CA PHE A 91 -36.66 4.94 -27.77
C PHE A 91 -36.48 4.40 -26.34
N GLY A 92 -35.44 4.83 -25.60
CA GLY A 92 -35.31 4.60 -24.16
C GLY A 92 -34.63 3.29 -23.75
N SER A 93 -34.23 2.44 -24.70
CA SER A 93 -33.44 1.23 -24.42
C SER A 93 -32.08 1.57 -23.79
N GLN A 94 -31.53 0.66 -22.98
CA GLN A 94 -30.27 0.83 -22.25
C GLN A 94 -29.33 -0.36 -22.50
N LEU A 95 -28.05 -0.07 -22.79
CA LEU A 95 -26.96 -1.02 -22.64
C LEU A 95 -26.35 -0.84 -21.25
N ARG A 96 -26.21 -1.94 -20.49
CA ARG A 96 -25.50 -1.96 -19.20
C ARG A 96 -24.28 -2.87 -19.33
N VAL A 97 -23.11 -2.38 -18.92
CA VAL A 97 -21.85 -3.12 -19.00
C VAL A 97 -21.23 -3.21 -17.62
N TYR A 98 -21.01 -4.43 -17.15
CA TYR A 98 -20.52 -4.78 -15.81
C TYR A 98 -19.16 -5.48 -15.93
N VAL A 99 -18.35 -5.41 -14.86
CA VAL A 99 -17.30 -6.40 -14.64
C VAL A 99 -17.81 -7.37 -13.57
N THR A 100 -17.74 -8.67 -13.82
CA THR A 100 -18.23 -9.70 -12.89
C THR A 100 -17.12 -10.49 -12.21
N ASP A 101 -15.91 -10.56 -12.79
CA ASP A 101 -14.77 -11.32 -12.24
C ASP A 101 -13.42 -10.72 -12.69
N LEU A 102 -12.38 -10.93 -11.89
CA LEU A 102 -10.99 -10.52 -12.11
C LEU A 102 -10.03 -11.69 -11.84
N ARG A 103 -9.54 -12.32 -12.90
CA ARG A 103 -8.68 -13.50 -12.81
C ARG A 103 -7.24 -13.15 -13.12
N LEU A 104 -6.36 -13.33 -12.13
CA LEU A 104 -4.92 -13.22 -12.27
C LEU A 104 -4.26 -14.61 -12.25
N ALA A 105 -3.72 -15.01 -13.40
CA ALA A 105 -2.96 -16.24 -13.57
C ALA A 105 -1.53 -16.10 -13.02
N LYS A 106 -0.87 -17.22 -12.68
CA LYS A 106 0.57 -17.24 -12.38
C LYS A 106 1.39 -16.89 -13.64
N PRO A 107 2.63 -16.37 -13.51
CA PRO A 107 3.48 -16.03 -14.66
C PRO A 107 3.79 -17.21 -15.55
N ALA A 108 3.54 -17.04 -16.84
CA ALA A 108 3.73 -18.10 -17.83
C ALA A 108 4.06 -17.53 -19.21
N GLN A 109 4.85 -18.27 -19.98
CA GLN A 109 5.42 -17.87 -21.25
C GLN A 109 4.96 -18.82 -22.37
N ASP A 110 4.22 -18.29 -23.34
CA ASP A 110 3.72 -19.05 -24.50
C ASP A 110 4.85 -19.25 -25.51
N ARG A 111 5.47 -20.43 -25.56
CA ARG A 111 6.56 -20.78 -26.48
C ARG A 111 6.01 -21.52 -27.70
N ALA A 112 6.43 -21.13 -28.90
CA ALA A 112 6.09 -21.84 -30.12
C ALA A 112 6.84 -23.19 -30.19
N THR A 113 6.15 -24.26 -30.57
CA THR A 113 6.71 -25.60 -30.78
C THR A 113 6.27 -26.14 -32.15
N ARG A 114 6.87 -27.23 -32.64
CA ARG A 114 6.45 -27.88 -33.90
C ARG A 114 4.97 -28.28 -33.92
N ASN A 115 4.35 -28.48 -32.76
CA ASN A 115 2.96 -28.92 -32.61
C ASN A 115 2.05 -27.78 -32.10
N GLY A 116 2.38 -26.52 -32.45
CA GLY A 116 1.67 -25.33 -32.00
C GLY A 116 2.26 -24.69 -30.74
N THR A 117 1.54 -23.74 -30.15
CA THR A 117 2.02 -22.96 -29.00
C THR A 117 1.76 -23.68 -27.68
N ARG A 118 2.78 -23.84 -26.84
CA ARG A 118 2.67 -24.39 -25.48
C ARG A 118 3.03 -23.35 -24.43
N THR A 119 2.24 -23.27 -23.37
CA THR A 119 2.44 -22.36 -22.25
C THR A 119 3.31 -23.03 -21.17
N PHE A 120 4.43 -22.42 -20.82
CA PHE A 120 5.36 -22.91 -19.78
C PHE A 120 5.33 -21.95 -18.57
N PRO A 121 5.53 -22.42 -17.32
CA PRO A 121 5.70 -21.52 -16.18
C PRO A 121 6.98 -20.68 -16.37
N LEU A 122 6.88 -19.38 -16.07
CA LEU A 122 8.05 -18.48 -16.05
C LEU A 122 8.61 -18.43 -14.63
N MET A 123 9.90 -18.69 -14.44
CA MET A 123 10.55 -18.53 -13.13
C MET A 123 11.11 -17.10 -12.94
N PRO A 124 11.28 -16.60 -11.70
CA PRO A 124 11.77 -15.23 -11.49
C PRO A 124 13.23 -15.10 -11.98
N ALA A 125 14.09 -16.08 -11.72
CA ALA A 125 15.45 -16.18 -12.26
C ALA A 125 15.48 -16.18 -13.80
N GLU A 126 14.57 -16.89 -14.47
CA GLU A 126 14.41 -16.80 -15.94
C GLU A 126 14.02 -15.37 -16.35
N ALA A 127 13.10 -14.72 -15.65
CA ALA A 127 12.69 -13.35 -15.96
C ALA A 127 13.80 -12.31 -15.74
N ARG A 128 14.65 -12.47 -14.71
CA ARG A 128 15.88 -11.67 -14.53
C ARG A 128 16.81 -11.90 -15.71
N ALA A 129 17.26 -13.14 -15.91
CA ALA A 129 18.24 -13.52 -16.93
C ALA A 129 17.80 -13.18 -18.37
N ALA A 130 16.52 -13.37 -18.71
CA ALA A 130 15.96 -13.06 -20.02
C ALA A 130 15.56 -11.58 -20.19
N ARG A 131 15.80 -10.73 -19.18
CA ARG A 131 15.48 -9.30 -19.18
C ARG A 131 13.98 -8.98 -19.40
N LEU A 132 13.11 -9.84 -18.87
CA LEU A 132 11.65 -9.74 -18.97
C LEU A 132 11.02 -9.06 -17.72
N THR A 133 9.74 -8.71 -17.81
CA THR A 133 8.92 -8.31 -16.64
C THR A 133 8.16 -9.53 -16.12
N TYR A 134 8.32 -9.84 -14.84
CA TYR A 134 7.68 -10.99 -14.20
C TYR A 134 6.20 -10.70 -13.95
N SER A 135 5.35 -11.26 -14.81
CA SER A 135 3.94 -10.84 -14.92
C SER A 135 3.03 -12.00 -15.30
N GLY A 136 1.80 -11.95 -14.79
CA GLY A 136 0.73 -12.92 -15.04
C GLY A 136 -0.32 -12.36 -15.99
N LYS A 137 -1.05 -13.23 -16.70
CA LYS A 137 -2.18 -12.80 -17.53
C LYS A 137 -3.33 -12.33 -16.62
N LEU A 138 -3.78 -11.10 -16.82
CA LEU A 138 -4.97 -10.53 -16.18
C LEU A 138 -6.16 -10.62 -17.15
N THR A 139 -7.17 -11.38 -16.74
CA THR A 139 -8.43 -11.56 -17.46
C THR A 139 -9.55 -10.90 -16.67
N VAL A 140 -10.40 -10.15 -17.37
CA VAL A 140 -11.52 -9.37 -16.82
C VAL A 140 -12.79 -9.93 -17.45
N ARG A 141 -13.68 -10.52 -16.65
CA ARG A 141 -14.96 -11.01 -17.15
C ARG A 141 -15.93 -9.86 -17.25
N VAL A 142 -16.44 -9.61 -18.46
CA VAL A 142 -17.36 -8.50 -18.73
C VAL A 142 -18.72 -9.06 -19.10
N ARG A 143 -19.76 -8.64 -18.37
CA ARG A 143 -21.17 -8.89 -18.71
C ARG A 143 -21.73 -7.69 -19.45
N VAL A 144 -22.44 -7.95 -20.53
CA VAL A 144 -23.19 -6.97 -21.31
C VAL A 144 -24.66 -7.36 -21.28
N GLU A 145 -25.51 -6.41 -20.91
CA GLU A 145 -26.96 -6.58 -20.81
C GLU A 145 -27.67 -5.53 -21.67
N PHE A 146 -28.65 -5.95 -22.47
CA PHE A 146 -29.51 -5.04 -23.25
C PHE A 146 -30.91 -5.03 -22.64
N TRP A 147 -31.32 -3.86 -22.17
CA TRP A 147 -32.60 -3.60 -21.53
C TRP A 147 -33.48 -2.73 -22.43
N SER A 148 -34.77 -3.02 -22.53
CA SER A 148 -35.72 -2.17 -23.27
C SER A 148 -36.93 -1.80 -22.41
N PRO A 149 -37.47 -0.59 -22.53
CA PRO A 149 -38.72 -0.23 -21.87
C PRO A 149 -39.90 -1.03 -22.43
N VAL A 150 -40.81 -1.40 -21.56
CA VAL A 150 -42.11 -2.02 -21.86
C VAL A 150 -43.18 -1.20 -21.13
N LYS A 151 -44.33 -1.01 -21.77
CA LYS A 151 -45.50 -0.43 -21.12
C LYS A 151 -46.30 -1.55 -20.46
N GLU A 152 -46.46 -1.49 -19.15
CA GLU A 152 -47.28 -2.42 -18.39
C GLU A 152 -48.36 -1.65 -17.62
N SER A 153 -49.58 -2.20 -17.63
CA SER A 153 -50.66 -1.69 -16.78
C SER A 153 -50.27 -1.89 -15.31
N ALA A 154 -50.46 -0.87 -14.47
CA ALA A 154 -49.97 -0.85 -13.08
C ALA A 154 -50.27 -2.10 -12.22
N SER A 155 -51.32 -2.86 -12.53
CA SER A 155 -51.63 -4.15 -11.91
C SER A 155 -50.53 -5.22 -12.07
N ARG A 156 -49.94 -5.36 -13.27
CA ARG A 156 -48.91 -6.40 -13.55
C ARG A 156 -47.53 -6.04 -13.03
N ALA A 157 -47.24 -4.75 -12.88
CA ALA A 157 -45.96 -4.29 -12.34
C ALA A 157 -45.75 -4.68 -10.87
N ALA A 158 -46.83 -4.94 -10.12
CA ALA A 158 -46.76 -5.45 -8.75
C ALA A 158 -46.35 -6.93 -8.69
N ASP A 159 -46.92 -7.77 -9.56
CA ASP A 159 -46.67 -9.22 -9.56
C ASP A 159 -45.20 -9.55 -9.88
N HIS A 160 -44.59 -8.85 -10.85
CA HIS A 160 -43.18 -9.06 -11.18
C HIS A 160 -42.18 -8.61 -10.10
N ILE A 161 -42.60 -7.81 -9.12
CA ILE A 161 -41.75 -7.43 -7.98
C ILE A 161 -41.73 -8.56 -6.93
N SER A 162 -42.80 -9.35 -6.80
CA SER A 162 -42.82 -10.50 -5.87
C SER A 162 -42.13 -11.74 -6.45
N SER A 163 -42.19 -11.96 -7.77
CA SER A 163 -41.54 -13.12 -8.42
C SER A 163 -40.03 -12.99 -8.61
N GLY A 164 -39.41 -11.87 -8.22
CA GLY A 164 -37.98 -11.60 -8.43
C GLY A 164 -37.03 -12.20 -7.38
N PHE A 165 -37.56 -12.85 -6.34
CA PHE A 165 -36.80 -13.41 -5.21
C PHE A 165 -37.06 -14.91 -4.99
N ALA A 166 -36.97 -15.68 -6.08
CA ALA A 166 -36.86 -17.14 -6.04
C ALA A 166 -35.76 -17.57 -7.04
N GLY A 167 -34.55 -17.83 -6.52
CA GLY A 167 -33.43 -18.33 -7.32
C GLY A 167 -33.46 -19.85 -7.39
N GLU A 168 -33.25 -20.40 -8.59
CA GLU A 168 -33.11 -21.84 -8.83
C GLU A 168 -31.69 -22.30 -8.45
N ASP A 169 -31.51 -22.83 -7.24
CA ASP A 169 -30.24 -23.41 -6.75
C ASP A 169 -30.42 -24.90 -6.36
N GLU A 170 -30.79 -25.77 -7.32
CA GLU A 170 -30.85 -27.22 -7.05
C GLU A 170 -30.61 -28.12 -8.28
N GLU A 171 -29.35 -28.33 -8.68
CA GLU A 171 -28.95 -29.55 -9.42
C GLU A 171 -27.42 -29.81 -9.33
N SER A 172 -26.97 -30.71 -8.44
CA SER A 172 -25.74 -31.55 -8.58
C SER A 172 -25.26 -32.25 -7.29
N ALA A 173 -26.09 -33.10 -6.65
CA ALA A 173 -25.60 -34.07 -5.67
C ALA A 173 -26.52 -35.30 -5.55
N SER A 174 -26.15 -36.42 -6.19
CA SER A 174 -26.83 -37.71 -6.00
C SER A 174 -25.82 -38.87 -5.92
N GLU A 175 -25.64 -39.43 -4.72
CA GLU A 175 -25.45 -40.88 -4.54
C GLU A 175 -25.56 -41.31 -3.05
N SER A 176 -26.70 -41.93 -2.71
CA SER A 176 -26.92 -42.93 -1.65
C SER A 176 -26.30 -42.77 -0.24
N ARG A 177 -27.16 -42.74 0.79
CA ARG A 177 -27.57 -43.97 1.52
C ARG A 177 -28.71 -43.72 2.51
N GLU A 178 -29.57 -44.72 2.66
CA GLU A 178 -30.70 -44.77 3.60
C GLU A 178 -30.31 -45.46 4.92
N VAL A 179 -31.02 -45.15 6.01
CA VAL A 179 -31.53 -46.05 7.08
C VAL A 179 -32.44 -45.22 8.03
N GLU A 180 -33.31 -45.89 8.80
CA GLU A 180 -34.60 -45.38 9.30
C GLU A 180 -34.64 -44.98 10.79
N SER A 181 -35.72 -44.28 11.21
CA SER A 181 -36.31 -44.20 12.59
C SER A 181 -35.47 -43.53 13.71
N GLU A 182 -35.97 -42.93 14.81
CA GLU A 182 -37.30 -42.51 15.37
C GLU A 182 -37.01 -41.55 16.59
N SER A 183 -37.90 -40.82 17.30
CA SER A 183 -39.36 -40.57 17.31
C SER A 183 -39.70 -39.24 18.09
N ASP A 184 -40.99 -38.94 18.32
CA ASP A 184 -41.63 -38.18 19.44
C ASP A 184 -41.26 -36.69 19.73
N GLU A 185 -42.14 -35.68 19.48
CA GLU A 185 -43.30 -35.14 20.27
C GLU A 185 -42.93 -33.87 21.10
N PHE A 186 -43.76 -32.83 21.37
CA PHE A 186 -45.22 -32.61 21.27
C PHE A 186 -45.62 -31.10 20.99
N ALA A 187 -46.92 -30.78 20.98
CA ALA A 187 -47.61 -29.51 20.60
C ALA A 187 -47.34 -28.25 21.50
N GLY A 188 -47.84 -27.01 21.25
CA GLY A 188 -49.05 -26.58 20.50
C GLY A 188 -49.27 -25.04 20.29
N PRO A 189 -50.53 -24.53 20.11
CA PRO A 189 -50.87 -23.48 19.12
C PRO A 189 -51.26 -22.04 19.60
N PRO A 190 -51.44 -21.06 18.67
CA PRO A 190 -51.88 -19.66 18.94
C PRO A 190 -53.42 -19.41 18.87
N PRO A 191 -53.93 -18.24 19.31
CA PRO A 191 -55.35 -17.86 19.32
C PRO A 191 -55.85 -17.11 18.05
N ALA A 192 -57.16 -16.83 17.96
CA ALA A 192 -57.88 -16.45 16.73
C ALA A 192 -58.82 -15.20 16.84
N ASP A 193 -59.46 -14.84 15.72
CA ASP A 193 -60.31 -13.65 15.50
C ASP A 193 -61.70 -13.63 16.19
N VAL A 194 -62.31 -12.43 16.31
CA VAL A 194 -63.74 -12.21 16.62
C VAL A 194 -64.30 -11.01 15.81
N LEU A 195 -65.58 -11.06 15.42
CA LEU A 195 -66.30 -10.09 14.56
C LEU A 195 -67.49 -9.39 15.26
N ASP A 196 -67.62 -8.06 15.15
CA ASP A 196 -68.83 -7.21 14.93
C ASP A 196 -68.39 -5.71 14.86
N GLY A 197 -69.06 -4.71 14.27
CA GLY A 197 -70.26 -4.66 13.41
C GLY A 197 -70.91 -3.26 13.35
N GLY A 198 -72.26 -3.22 13.29
CA GLY A 198 -73.07 -2.00 13.50
C GLY A 198 -73.40 -1.12 12.26
N LYS A 199 -74.65 -0.64 12.17
CA LYS A 199 -75.14 0.32 11.16
C LYS A 199 -76.07 1.38 11.78
N ARG A 200 -76.01 2.62 11.26
CA ARG A 200 -77.13 3.58 10.96
C ARG A 200 -76.82 5.03 11.36
N GLY A 201 -77.29 5.98 10.54
CA GLY A 201 -77.32 7.42 10.82
C GLY A 201 -77.39 8.26 9.54
N ARG A 202 -78.47 9.02 9.31
CA ARG A 202 -78.66 9.86 8.10
C ARG A 202 -79.72 10.95 8.33
N ALA A 203 -79.49 12.13 7.71
CA ALA A 203 -80.42 13.22 7.34
C ALA A 203 -80.32 14.56 8.09
N GLY A 204 -80.59 15.66 7.36
CA GLY A 204 -80.65 17.05 7.82
C GLY A 204 -79.36 17.88 7.60
N GLY A 205 -79.36 19.04 6.90
CA GLY A 205 -80.34 19.57 5.95
C GLY A 205 -80.44 21.12 5.88
N ALA A 206 -79.94 21.73 4.79
CA ALA A 206 -80.15 23.13 4.34
C ALA A 206 -79.54 24.27 5.22
N SER A 207 -79.22 25.48 4.72
CA SER A 207 -78.89 25.97 3.35
C SER A 207 -78.40 27.44 3.39
N LEU A 208 -77.96 27.98 2.22
CA LEU A 208 -77.64 29.40 1.90
C LEU A 208 -76.25 29.92 2.32
N ASP A 209 -75.58 30.82 1.57
CA ASP A 209 -75.43 31.00 0.10
C ASP A 209 -74.18 31.87 -0.16
N GLY A 210 -73.57 31.87 -1.36
CA GLY A 210 -72.37 32.69 -1.62
C GLY A 210 -71.50 32.41 -2.86
N SER A 211 -72.07 32.48 -4.08
CA SER A 211 -71.39 32.79 -5.36
C SER A 211 -70.06 32.08 -5.78
N GLU A 212 -70.20 31.10 -6.69
CA GLU A 212 -69.61 31.05 -8.07
C GLU A 212 -68.08 31.25 -8.34
N PRO A 213 -67.52 30.81 -9.50
CA PRO A 213 -68.17 30.27 -10.71
C PRO A 213 -67.67 28.88 -11.17
N LYS A 214 -68.32 28.36 -12.22
CA LYS A 214 -68.15 27.00 -12.76
C LYS A 214 -67.01 26.87 -13.78
N ARG A 215 -66.29 25.74 -13.79
CA ARG A 215 -65.60 25.21 -14.99
C ARG A 215 -66.10 23.78 -15.30
N LYS A 216 -66.11 23.43 -16.60
CA LYS A 216 -66.75 22.22 -17.13
C LYS A 216 -65.98 20.95 -16.74
N ARG A 217 -66.70 19.86 -16.44
CA ARG A 217 -66.14 18.50 -16.48
C ARG A 217 -65.77 18.15 -17.92
N ILE A 218 -64.57 17.58 -18.10
CA ILE A 218 -64.20 16.72 -19.23
C ILE A 218 -63.77 15.40 -18.60
N SER A 219 -64.27 14.28 -19.10
CA SER A 219 -63.85 12.94 -18.68
C SER A 219 -62.45 12.64 -19.21
N ALA A 220 -61.53 12.31 -18.31
CA ALA A 220 -60.16 11.93 -18.64
C ALA A 220 -59.92 10.47 -18.25
N ASP A 221 -60.30 9.55 -19.14
CA ASP A 221 -59.77 8.19 -19.10
C ASP A 221 -58.31 8.24 -19.57
N ALA A 222 -57.39 8.24 -18.62
CA ALA A 222 -55.95 8.16 -18.85
C ALA A 222 -55.41 6.92 -18.14
N SER A 223 -54.78 6.02 -18.90
CA SER A 223 -54.16 4.83 -18.34
C SER A 223 -52.92 5.19 -17.51
N ASN A 224 -52.89 4.76 -16.24
CA ASN A 224 -51.66 4.73 -15.44
C ASN A 224 -50.78 3.57 -15.93
N ASP A 225 -50.21 3.73 -17.12
CA ASP A 225 -49.23 2.81 -17.70
C ASP A 225 -47.86 3.10 -17.07
N VAL A 226 -47.26 2.09 -16.42
CA VAL A 226 -45.92 2.19 -15.85
C VAL A 226 -44.92 1.71 -16.90
N MET A 227 -43.84 2.47 -17.09
CA MET A 227 -42.70 2.05 -17.91
C MET A 227 -41.76 1.17 -17.07
N THR A 228 -41.85 -0.14 -17.25
CA THR A 228 -40.90 -1.10 -16.69
C THR A 228 -39.76 -1.35 -17.68
N PHE A 229 -38.60 -1.79 -17.19
CA PHE A 229 -37.46 -2.13 -18.02
C PHE A 229 -37.22 -3.63 -17.94
N HIS A 230 -37.32 -4.34 -19.06
CA HIS A 230 -37.03 -5.77 -19.13
C HIS A 230 -35.69 -6.01 -19.81
N CYS A 231 -34.89 -6.93 -19.27
CA CYS A 231 -33.66 -7.38 -19.89
C CYS A 231 -33.98 -8.38 -21.01
N LYS A 232 -33.55 -8.08 -22.25
CA LYS A 232 -33.82 -8.93 -23.43
C LYS A 232 -32.64 -9.79 -23.86
N TYR A 233 -31.44 -9.45 -23.44
CA TYR A 233 -30.22 -10.14 -23.85
C TYR A 233 -29.11 -9.95 -22.81
N VAL A 234 -28.45 -11.05 -22.44
CA VAL A 234 -27.28 -11.07 -21.56
C VAL A 234 -26.17 -11.88 -22.22
N HIS A 235 -24.93 -11.40 -22.17
CA HIS A 235 -23.75 -12.12 -22.62
C HIS A 235 -22.53 -11.79 -21.75
N GLU A 236 -21.75 -12.81 -21.39
CA GLU A 236 -20.46 -12.66 -20.74
C GLU A 236 -19.34 -13.13 -21.68
N GLU A 237 -18.20 -12.42 -21.66
CA GLU A 237 -16.96 -12.84 -22.33
C GLU A 237 -15.76 -12.54 -21.39
N ASP A 238 -14.78 -13.44 -21.37
CA ASP A 238 -13.53 -13.29 -20.63
C ASP A 238 -12.51 -12.48 -21.45
N ILE A 239 -12.28 -11.22 -21.07
CA ILE A 239 -11.46 -10.27 -21.83
C ILE A 239 -10.04 -10.20 -21.27
N PHE A 240 -9.03 -10.44 -22.11
CA PHE A 240 -7.62 -10.21 -21.73
C PHE A 240 -7.33 -8.71 -21.58
N ALA A 241 -7.08 -8.26 -20.35
CA ALA A 241 -6.80 -6.85 -20.05
C ALA A 241 -5.30 -6.51 -19.96
N GLY A 242 -4.42 -7.52 -19.96
CA GLY A 242 -2.98 -7.34 -20.09
C GLY A 242 -2.13 -8.26 -19.23
N LEU A 243 -0.84 -7.94 -19.15
CA LEU A 243 0.10 -8.57 -18.23
C LEU A 243 0.18 -7.72 -16.95
N PHE A 244 -0.14 -8.32 -15.80
CA PHE A 244 -0.10 -7.65 -14.50
C PHE A 244 1.14 -8.13 -13.71
N PRO A 245 2.00 -7.23 -13.21
CA PRO A 245 3.21 -7.61 -12.48
C PRO A 245 2.92 -8.46 -11.24
N ILE A 246 3.70 -9.53 -11.06
CA ILE A 246 3.63 -10.44 -9.91
C ILE A 246 4.77 -10.15 -8.95
N MET A 247 4.46 -10.10 -7.65
CA MET A 247 5.46 -9.96 -6.60
C MET A 247 6.12 -11.32 -6.32
N VAL A 248 7.44 -11.37 -6.24
CA VAL A 248 8.21 -12.56 -5.88
C VAL A 248 7.87 -12.97 -4.43
N GLY A 249 7.72 -14.27 -4.18
CA GLY A 249 7.29 -14.80 -2.87
C GLY A 249 5.77 -14.72 -2.58
N SER A 250 5.00 -13.92 -3.33
CA SER A 250 3.53 -13.89 -3.19
C SER A 250 2.86 -15.19 -3.66
N ALA A 251 1.64 -15.48 -3.20
CA ALA A 251 0.90 -16.71 -3.55
C ALA A 251 0.65 -16.88 -5.07
N LYS A 252 0.72 -15.80 -5.86
CA LYS A 252 0.63 -15.82 -7.33
C LYS A 252 1.98 -16.02 -8.04
N CYS A 253 3.10 -16.03 -7.32
CA CYS A 253 4.42 -16.39 -7.81
C CYS A 253 4.52 -17.91 -8.06
N ASN A 254 5.42 -18.33 -8.96
CA ASN A 254 5.70 -19.75 -9.18
C ASN A 254 6.59 -20.37 -8.10
N THR A 255 7.35 -19.58 -7.34
CA THR A 255 8.19 -20.07 -6.23
C THR A 255 7.46 -20.12 -4.87
N ALA A 256 6.18 -19.75 -4.83
CA ALA A 256 5.38 -19.77 -3.61
C ALA A 256 5.17 -21.20 -3.11
N GLY A 257 5.70 -21.51 -1.91
CA GLY A 257 5.63 -22.82 -1.28
C GLY A 257 6.75 -23.79 -1.66
N MET A 258 7.75 -23.35 -2.44
CA MET A 258 8.96 -24.13 -2.67
C MET A 258 9.82 -24.22 -1.40
N THR A 259 10.41 -25.38 -1.18
CA THR A 259 11.47 -25.60 -0.17
C THR A 259 12.78 -24.90 -0.57
N PRO A 260 13.73 -24.69 0.35
CA PRO A 260 15.04 -24.10 0.04
C PRO A 260 15.82 -24.84 -1.06
N GLU A 261 15.76 -26.17 -1.06
CA GLU A 261 16.38 -27.01 -2.08
C GLU A 261 15.74 -26.81 -3.46
N GLU A 262 14.40 -26.69 -3.52
CA GLU A 262 13.68 -26.39 -4.76
C GLU A 262 13.99 -24.97 -5.26
N LEU A 263 14.08 -23.97 -4.37
CA LEU A 263 14.48 -22.59 -4.70
C LEU A 263 15.87 -22.55 -5.34
N ALA A 264 16.84 -23.24 -4.74
CA ALA A 264 18.18 -23.38 -5.30
C ALA A 264 18.15 -24.10 -6.66
N SER A 265 17.33 -25.15 -6.81
CA SER A 265 17.20 -25.90 -8.07
C SER A 265 16.67 -25.06 -9.25
N VAL A 266 15.86 -24.03 -8.99
CA VAL A 266 15.35 -23.10 -10.01
C VAL A 266 16.21 -21.83 -10.18
N GLY A 267 17.30 -21.72 -9.43
CA GLY A 267 18.26 -20.60 -9.51
C GLY A 267 17.86 -19.34 -8.73
N GLU A 268 16.98 -19.47 -7.72
CA GLU A 268 16.80 -18.45 -6.68
C GLU A 268 17.75 -18.71 -5.50
N GLU A 269 17.70 -17.84 -4.49
CA GLU A 269 18.39 -18.01 -3.21
C GLU A 269 17.58 -18.93 -2.27
N GLU A 270 18.24 -19.85 -1.54
CA GLU A 270 17.62 -20.75 -0.54
C GLU A 270 16.76 -20.02 0.51
N LYS A 271 17.08 -18.75 0.76
CA LYS A 271 16.43 -17.86 1.75
C LYS A 271 15.84 -16.60 1.09
N GLU A 272 15.44 -16.68 -0.18
CA GLU A 272 14.75 -15.56 -0.85
C GLU A 272 13.37 -15.33 -0.20
N VAL A 273 13.21 -14.14 0.39
CA VAL A 273 12.00 -13.69 1.09
C VAL A 273 11.02 -12.95 0.19
N GLY A 274 11.42 -12.61 -1.04
CA GLY A 274 10.55 -11.98 -2.02
C GLY A 274 10.23 -10.52 -1.69
N GLY A 275 8.98 -10.10 -1.89
CA GLY A 275 8.51 -8.72 -1.64
C GLY A 275 8.78 -7.72 -2.77
N HIS A 276 9.64 -8.05 -3.73
CA HIS A 276 9.96 -7.24 -4.91
C HIS A 276 9.20 -7.70 -6.17
N PHE A 277 9.21 -6.86 -7.19
CA PHE A 277 8.79 -7.15 -8.56
C PHE A 277 10.01 -7.18 -9.48
N ILE A 278 9.97 -7.96 -10.56
CA ILE A 278 11.02 -7.91 -11.60
C ILE A 278 10.45 -7.16 -12.81
N SER A 279 11.08 -6.06 -13.21
CA SER A 279 10.69 -5.24 -14.36
C SER A 279 11.86 -5.08 -15.32
N ASN A 280 11.72 -5.57 -16.56
CA ASN A 280 12.80 -5.62 -17.57
C ASN A 280 14.12 -6.23 -17.01
N GLY A 281 14.00 -7.29 -16.23
CA GLY A 281 15.09 -7.98 -15.51
C GLY A 281 15.84 -7.13 -14.49
N LEU A 282 15.19 -6.14 -13.87
CA LEU A 282 15.67 -5.43 -12.67
C LEU A 282 14.69 -5.67 -11.51
N ASP A 283 15.22 -6.00 -10.33
CA ASP A 283 14.41 -6.05 -9.11
C ASP A 283 13.94 -4.63 -8.71
N LYS A 284 12.68 -4.49 -8.30
CA LYS A 284 11.99 -3.25 -7.96
C LYS A 284 11.15 -3.40 -6.70
N VAL A 285 11.32 -2.51 -5.72
CA VAL A 285 10.53 -2.49 -4.48
C VAL A 285 9.61 -1.27 -4.47
N LEU A 286 8.33 -1.50 -4.17
CA LEU A 286 7.38 -0.45 -3.83
C LEU A 286 7.59 -0.08 -2.35
N ARG A 287 7.96 1.18 -2.06
CA ARG A 287 8.29 1.60 -0.69
C ARG A 287 7.03 1.77 0.17
N LEU A 288 7.16 1.54 1.48
CA LEU A 288 6.13 1.93 2.44
C LEU A 288 6.09 3.46 2.52
N HIS A 289 4.92 4.04 2.22
CA HIS A 289 4.73 5.49 2.26
C HIS A 289 3.98 5.89 3.52
N HIS A 290 4.49 6.92 4.20
CA HIS A 290 3.77 7.56 5.27
C HIS A 290 2.63 8.37 4.66
N VAL A 291 1.40 8.07 5.07
CA VAL A 291 0.23 8.87 4.74
C VAL A 291 -0.50 9.25 6.03
N THR A 292 -1.48 10.14 5.91
CA THR A 292 -2.34 10.56 7.01
C THR A 292 -3.28 9.40 7.37
N ARG A 293 -3.47 9.13 8.67
CA ARG A 293 -4.34 8.05 9.16
C ARG A 293 -5.74 8.21 8.57
N ARG A 294 -6.33 7.13 8.06
CA ARG A 294 -7.68 7.16 7.47
C ARG A 294 -8.76 7.43 8.52
N ASN A 295 -9.91 7.90 8.03
CA ASN A 295 -11.19 8.00 8.74
C ASN A 295 -11.14 8.78 10.08
N THR A 296 -10.07 9.53 10.30
CA THR A 296 -9.80 10.31 11.51
C THR A 296 -9.96 11.80 11.18
N VAL A 297 -10.64 12.53 12.06
CA VAL A 297 -10.79 14.00 11.93
C VAL A 297 -9.57 14.67 12.55
N PHE A 298 -8.89 15.51 11.76
CA PHE A 298 -7.73 16.29 12.15
C PHE A 298 -8.01 17.79 12.06
N LEU A 299 -7.65 18.54 13.09
CA LEU A 299 -7.75 19.98 13.18
C LEU A 299 -6.45 20.62 12.71
N ILE A 300 -6.52 21.51 11.73
CA ILE A 300 -5.34 22.09 11.07
C ILE A 300 -5.46 23.61 11.02
N ASP A 301 -4.46 24.30 11.55
CA ASP A 301 -4.18 25.71 11.26
C ASP A 301 -3.15 25.81 10.12
N ARG A 302 -3.52 26.49 9.03
CA ARG A 302 -2.65 26.65 7.86
C ARG A 302 -2.84 28.00 7.18
N SER A 303 -1.83 28.87 7.31
CA SER A 303 -1.77 30.20 6.69
C SER A 303 -2.10 30.24 5.19
N THR A 304 -1.70 29.21 4.43
CA THR A 304 -1.98 29.11 2.98
C THR A 304 -3.44 28.83 2.62
N TRP A 305 -4.35 28.74 3.60
CA TRP A 305 -5.80 28.66 3.35
C TRP A 305 -6.46 30.05 3.32
N ALA A 306 -5.98 31.02 4.10
CA ALA A 306 -6.52 32.39 4.08
C ALA A 306 -6.31 33.12 2.74
N THR A 307 -5.46 32.62 1.85
CA THR A 307 -5.24 33.14 0.48
C THR A 307 -6.07 32.46 -0.60
N LYS A 308 -6.78 31.35 -0.28
CA LYS A 308 -7.51 30.54 -1.27
C LYS A 308 -8.91 31.07 -1.60
N MET A 309 -9.56 31.77 -0.67
CA MET A 309 -10.91 32.31 -0.84
C MET A 309 -11.12 33.54 0.07
N PRO A 310 -11.82 34.60 -0.37
CA PRO A 310 -12.20 35.72 0.50
C PRO A 310 -12.90 35.25 1.78
N ASN A 311 -12.61 35.93 2.90
CA ASN A 311 -13.14 35.62 4.23
C ASN A 311 -12.83 34.21 4.77
N MET A 312 -12.05 33.36 4.11
CA MET A 312 -11.63 32.09 4.70
C MET A 312 -10.63 32.33 5.86
N SER A 313 -10.77 31.59 6.95
CA SER A 313 -9.78 31.60 8.02
C SER A 313 -8.59 30.69 7.68
N THR A 314 -7.63 30.58 8.60
CA THR A 314 -6.56 29.58 8.50
C THR A 314 -6.96 28.23 9.14
N TYR A 315 -8.09 28.18 9.84
CA TYR A 315 -8.58 27.01 10.57
C TYR A 315 -9.50 26.12 9.72
N GLY A 316 -9.31 24.81 9.85
CA GLY A 316 -10.26 23.84 9.31
C GLY A 316 -10.02 22.42 9.80
N ALA A 317 -11.03 21.58 9.69
CA ALA A 317 -10.91 20.15 9.89
C ALA A 317 -10.61 19.42 8.56
N TYR A 318 -9.94 18.29 8.66
CA TYR A 318 -9.53 17.42 7.55
C TYR A 318 -9.81 15.95 7.89
N CYS A 319 -10.32 15.17 6.94
CA CYS A 319 -10.47 13.73 7.06
C CYS A 319 -10.14 13.02 5.75
N ARG A 320 -9.22 12.05 5.81
CA ARG A 320 -8.89 11.13 4.71
C ARG A 320 -9.82 9.92 4.75
N CYS A 321 -10.95 10.00 4.05
CA CYS A 321 -11.91 8.90 3.98
C CYS A 321 -11.36 7.78 3.09
N VAL A 322 -11.19 6.56 3.60
CA VAL A 322 -10.69 5.41 2.80
C VAL A 322 -11.69 4.26 2.83
N ARG A 323 -11.92 3.66 1.66
CA ARG A 323 -12.86 2.55 1.44
C ARG A 323 -12.16 1.19 1.50
N GLU A 324 -12.97 0.13 1.47
CA GLU A 324 -12.53 -1.28 1.48
C GLU A 324 -11.63 -1.63 0.27
N ASP A 325 -11.88 -1.00 -0.89
CA ASP A 325 -11.04 -1.07 -2.11
C ASP A 325 -9.74 -0.23 -2.00
N GLN A 326 -9.43 0.26 -0.80
CA GLN A 326 -8.32 1.13 -0.42
C GLN A 326 -8.30 2.50 -1.12
N ARG A 327 -9.37 2.87 -1.83
CA ARG A 327 -9.48 4.16 -2.50
C ARG A 327 -9.76 5.27 -1.48
N GLY A 328 -8.87 6.26 -1.44
CA GLY A 328 -9.02 7.44 -0.60
C GLY A 328 -9.77 8.60 -1.27
N MET A 329 -10.38 9.43 -0.44
CA MET A 329 -10.90 10.76 -0.77
C MET A 329 -10.68 11.70 0.41
N ASP A 330 -10.12 12.87 0.13
CA ASP A 330 -9.89 13.91 1.14
C ASP A 330 -11.11 14.83 1.25
N VAL A 331 -11.66 14.98 2.46
CA VAL A 331 -12.73 15.94 2.79
C VAL A 331 -12.17 16.95 3.79
N TYR A 332 -12.49 18.23 3.57
CA TYR A 332 -12.10 19.33 4.46
C TYR A 332 -13.35 20.12 4.86
N MET A 333 -13.35 20.68 6.08
CA MET A 333 -14.29 21.71 6.52
C MET A 333 -13.48 22.95 6.91
N HIS A 334 -13.64 24.06 6.18
CA HIS A 334 -12.95 25.32 6.49
C HIS A 334 -13.87 26.26 7.24
N TYR A 335 -13.37 26.84 8.33
CA TYR A 335 -14.08 27.89 9.06
C TYR A 335 -13.90 29.23 8.37
N MET A 336 -14.99 29.96 8.17
CA MET A 336 -14.99 31.30 7.58
C MET A 336 -14.97 32.36 8.68
N LYS A 337 -14.32 33.49 8.42
CA LYS A 337 -14.29 34.66 9.32
C LYS A 337 -15.67 35.27 9.56
N THR A 338 -16.65 34.93 8.72
CA THR A 338 -18.08 35.26 8.86
C THR A 338 -18.85 34.32 9.80
N GLY A 339 -18.22 33.25 10.32
CA GLY A 339 -18.86 32.26 11.20
C GLY A 339 -19.44 31.02 10.50
N HIS A 340 -19.61 31.08 9.17
CA HIS A 340 -20.03 29.94 8.35
C HIS A 340 -18.92 28.88 8.23
N VAL A 341 -19.28 27.64 7.88
CA VAL A 341 -18.33 26.56 7.56
C VAL A 341 -18.60 26.03 6.15
N VAL A 342 -17.55 25.86 5.34
CA VAL A 342 -17.63 25.34 3.97
C VAL A 342 -16.90 24.01 3.83
N VAL A 343 -17.58 23.02 3.25
CA VAL A 343 -17.01 21.72 2.91
C VAL A 343 -16.24 21.87 1.60
N ARG A 344 -14.95 21.50 1.60
CA ARG A 344 -14.10 21.48 0.42
C ARG A 344 -13.72 20.04 0.04
N PHE A 345 -13.87 19.72 -1.23
CA PHE A 345 -13.53 18.41 -1.81
C PHE A 345 -12.87 18.57 -3.19
N LEU A 346 -12.19 17.50 -3.65
CA LEU A 346 -11.41 17.48 -4.89
C LEU A 346 -12.01 16.49 -5.91
N LEU A 347 -12.48 17.02 -7.04
CA LEU A 347 -12.89 16.24 -8.21
C LEU A 347 -11.90 16.47 -9.36
N ARG A 348 -12.35 17.11 -10.44
CA ARG A 348 -11.51 17.64 -11.53
C ARG A 348 -11.08 19.09 -11.30
N GLY A 349 -11.44 19.63 -10.14
CA GLY A 349 -11.14 20.95 -9.60
C GLY A 349 -11.44 20.97 -8.10
N GLU A 350 -11.09 22.05 -7.42
CA GLU A 350 -11.48 22.28 -6.02
C GLU A 350 -12.89 22.89 -5.97
N TYR A 351 -13.79 22.28 -5.20
CA TYR A 351 -15.15 22.77 -4.97
C TYR A 351 -15.33 23.09 -3.49
N TYR A 352 -16.16 24.09 -3.20
CA TYR A 352 -16.45 24.61 -1.87
C TYR A 352 -17.97 24.76 -1.75
N ILE A 353 -18.61 24.05 -0.82
CA ILE A 353 -20.06 24.06 -0.63
C ILE A 353 -20.39 24.30 0.86
N PRO A 354 -21.30 25.23 1.20
CA PRO A 354 -21.73 25.47 2.58
C PRO A 354 -22.19 24.20 3.29
N VAL A 355 -21.73 23.99 4.52
CA VAL A 355 -21.98 22.72 5.23
C VAL A 355 -23.47 22.46 5.49
N GLY A 356 -24.31 23.49 5.67
CA GLY A 356 -25.75 23.31 5.87
C GLY A 356 -26.47 22.61 4.71
N ILE A 357 -26.10 22.96 3.47
CA ILE A 357 -26.62 22.30 2.26
C ILE A 357 -26.19 20.83 2.25
N ILE A 358 -24.95 20.55 2.66
CA ILE A 358 -24.42 19.19 2.78
C ILE A 358 -25.15 18.40 3.88
N MET A 359 -25.41 18.98 5.06
CA MET A 359 -26.13 18.30 6.14
C MET A 359 -27.55 17.90 5.70
N ARG A 360 -28.31 18.81 5.08
CA ARG A 360 -29.64 18.50 4.53
C ARG A 360 -29.61 17.43 3.44
N ALA A 361 -28.54 17.37 2.66
CA ALA A 361 -28.39 16.37 1.60
C ALA A 361 -27.90 15.00 2.10
N LEU A 362 -27.33 14.90 3.31
CA LEU A 362 -26.78 13.65 3.86
C LEU A 362 -27.84 12.71 4.44
N CYS A 363 -28.94 13.24 4.98
CA CYS A 363 -30.02 12.48 5.60
C CYS A 363 -31.37 13.11 5.23
N ALA A 364 -32.41 12.30 5.01
CA ALA A 364 -33.74 12.79 4.66
C ALA A 364 -34.53 13.25 5.90
N ASP A 365 -34.35 12.54 7.01
CA ASP A 365 -35.14 12.68 8.25
C ASP A 365 -34.52 13.67 9.25
N SER A 366 -33.33 14.20 8.96
CA SER A 366 -32.61 15.09 9.87
C SER A 366 -33.28 16.45 10.03
N THR A 367 -33.50 16.89 11.26
CA THR A 367 -34.09 18.20 11.57
C THR A 367 -33.06 19.24 12.01
N ASP A 368 -33.40 20.52 11.88
CA ASP A 368 -32.52 21.62 12.29
C ASP A 368 -32.26 21.62 13.80
N GLN A 369 -33.28 21.26 14.60
CA GLN A 369 -33.19 21.05 16.04
C GLN A 369 -32.21 19.91 16.38
N GLU A 370 -32.28 18.80 15.65
CA GLU A 370 -31.37 17.67 15.84
C GLU A 370 -29.92 18.05 15.49
N LEU A 371 -29.69 18.75 14.37
CA LEU A 371 -28.35 19.25 14.01
C LEU A 371 -27.81 20.20 15.09
N TYR A 372 -28.64 21.09 15.63
CA TYR A 372 -28.27 21.97 16.74
C TYR A 372 -27.86 21.17 17.99
N GLU A 373 -28.68 20.21 18.43
CA GLU A 373 -28.37 19.37 19.60
C GLU A 373 -27.06 18.58 19.42
N ARG A 374 -26.84 17.98 18.23
CA ARG A 374 -25.63 17.21 17.88
C ARG A 374 -24.36 18.04 17.77
N VAL A 375 -24.45 19.33 17.45
CA VAL A 375 -23.27 20.20 17.39
C VAL A 375 -22.97 20.84 18.75
N VAL A 376 -24.00 21.26 19.49
CA VAL A 376 -23.86 22.04 20.75
C VAL A 376 -23.46 21.19 21.96
N HIS A 377 -24.05 20.01 22.14
CA HIS A 377 -23.92 19.11 23.32
C HIS A 377 -24.36 19.71 24.68
N SER A 378 -23.85 20.88 25.10
CA SER A 378 -24.21 21.55 26.37
C SER A 378 -24.72 22.98 26.11
N PRO A 379 -25.74 23.49 26.83
CA PRO A 379 -26.16 24.89 26.72
C PRO A 379 -25.06 25.92 27.04
N ASP A 380 -23.97 25.53 27.70
CA ASP A 380 -22.84 26.41 28.03
C ASP A 380 -21.96 26.77 26.81
N GLU A 381 -22.14 26.08 25.67
CA GLU A 381 -21.36 26.28 24.43
C GLU A 381 -21.81 27.51 23.62
N THR A 382 -21.85 28.69 24.26
CA THR A 382 -22.37 29.95 23.68
C THR A 382 -21.78 30.30 22.31
N PHE A 383 -20.47 30.10 22.10
CA PHE A 383 -19.83 30.34 20.79
C PHE A 383 -20.38 29.45 19.67
N LEU A 384 -20.82 28.23 19.95
CA LEU A 384 -21.45 27.35 18.96
C LEU A 384 -22.90 27.81 18.70
N ILE A 385 -23.62 28.16 19.76
CA ILE A 385 -25.00 28.66 19.72
C ILE A 385 -25.07 29.94 18.86
N ASP A 386 -24.12 30.86 18.99
CA ASP A 386 -23.97 32.08 18.18
C ASP A 386 -23.55 31.84 16.71
N ARG A 387 -23.29 30.60 16.28
CA ARG A 387 -22.74 30.27 14.95
C ARG A 387 -23.61 29.33 14.12
N LEU A 388 -24.39 28.48 14.76
CA LEU A 388 -25.37 27.62 14.09
C LEU A 388 -26.48 28.36 13.31
N PRO A 389 -27.05 29.51 13.76
CA PRO A 389 -28.09 30.21 13.02
C PRO A 389 -27.72 30.56 11.57
N PHE A 390 -26.50 31.02 11.33
CA PHE A 390 -25.99 31.38 10.00
C PHE A 390 -26.02 30.21 8.99
N LEU A 391 -25.88 28.97 9.47
CA LEU A 391 -25.97 27.76 8.65
C LEU A 391 -27.41 27.52 8.16
N PHE A 392 -28.41 27.80 9.00
CA PHE A 392 -29.82 27.68 8.65
C PHE A 392 -30.29 28.84 7.77
N GLU A 393 -29.88 30.08 8.10
CA GLU A 393 -30.14 31.28 7.29
C GLU A 393 -29.62 31.13 5.86
N GLU A 394 -28.40 30.59 5.66
CA GLU A 394 -27.84 30.39 4.32
C GLU A 394 -28.61 29.34 3.50
N CYS A 395 -29.26 28.37 4.15
CA CYS A 395 -30.16 27.42 3.48
C CYS A 395 -31.48 28.07 3.09
N GLN A 396 -32.08 28.86 4.00
CA GLN A 396 -33.32 29.60 3.77
C GLN A 396 -33.16 30.64 2.65
N ALA A 397 -32.05 31.38 2.63
CA ALA A 397 -31.74 32.39 1.61
C ALA A 397 -31.55 31.82 0.19
N LYS A 398 -31.50 30.49 0.04
CA LYS A 398 -31.38 29.78 -1.24
C LYS A 398 -32.60 28.89 -1.54
N ASP A 399 -33.63 28.93 -0.70
CA ASP A 399 -34.82 28.06 -0.72
C ASP A 399 -34.49 26.54 -0.63
N ILE A 400 -33.35 26.20 -0.02
CA ILE A 400 -32.90 24.81 0.16
C ILE A 400 -33.40 24.30 1.52
N LEU A 401 -34.71 24.08 1.61
CA LEU A 401 -35.37 23.65 2.86
C LEU A 401 -35.51 22.12 2.97
N SER A 402 -35.62 21.39 1.85
CA SER A 402 -35.81 19.94 1.83
C SER A 402 -34.57 19.18 1.37
N HIS A 403 -34.47 17.90 1.79
CA HIS A 403 -33.45 16.95 1.33
C HIS A 403 -33.40 16.86 -0.21
N HIS A 404 -34.57 16.75 -0.85
CA HIS A 404 -34.66 16.69 -2.31
C HIS A 404 -34.17 17.98 -2.99
N ALA A 405 -34.53 19.16 -2.47
CA ALA A 405 -34.02 20.43 -3.00
C ALA A 405 -32.48 20.53 -2.88
N ALA A 406 -31.90 20.04 -1.78
CA ALA A 406 -30.46 19.98 -1.61
C ALA A 406 -29.78 19.04 -2.62
N LEU A 407 -30.34 17.86 -2.87
CA LEU A 407 -29.84 16.94 -3.90
C LEU A 407 -29.92 17.54 -5.32
N VAL A 408 -31.03 18.18 -5.69
CA VAL A 408 -31.19 18.86 -6.99
C VAL A 408 -30.17 19.99 -7.16
N TYR A 409 -29.95 20.80 -6.14
CA TYR A 409 -28.95 21.88 -6.16
C TYR A 409 -27.52 21.36 -6.35
N LEU A 410 -27.13 20.31 -5.61
CA LEU A 410 -25.84 19.65 -5.78
C LEU A 410 -25.70 19.00 -7.17
N GLY A 411 -26.76 18.39 -7.67
CA GLY A 411 -26.83 17.78 -8.99
C GLY A 411 -26.58 18.77 -10.11
N GLY A 412 -27.40 19.81 -10.22
CA GLY A 412 -27.28 20.83 -11.27
C GLY A 412 -25.92 21.52 -11.28
N MET A 413 -25.30 21.69 -10.11
CA MET A 413 -23.93 22.25 -9.99
C MET A 413 -22.84 21.28 -10.47
N LEU A 414 -22.95 19.97 -10.19
CA LEU A 414 -21.86 19.00 -10.33
C LEU A 414 -22.01 18.03 -11.53
N ARG A 415 -23.17 17.97 -12.18
CA ARG A 415 -23.53 17.05 -13.29
C ARG A 415 -22.42 16.90 -14.34
N GLY A 416 -21.92 18.02 -14.87
CA GLY A 416 -20.86 18.04 -15.89
C GLY A 416 -19.48 17.59 -15.37
N THR A 417 -19.17 17.86 -14.10
CA THR A 417 -17.91 17.46 -13.45
C THR A 417 -17.85 15.96 -13.17
N LEU A 418 -18.98 15.41 -12.73
CA LEU A 418 -19.18 13.98 -12.45
C LEU A 418 -19.30 13.14 -13.73
N GLN A 419 -19.71 13.77 -14.83
CA GLN A 419 -20.10 13.11 -16.10
C GLN A 419 -21.27 12.13 -15.89
N CYS A 420 -22.27 12.55 -15.13
CA CYS A 420 -23.50 11.79 -14.94
C CYS A 420 -24.19 11.51 -16.29
N PRO A 421 -24.77 10.31 -16.51
CA PRO A 421 -25.54 10.01 -17.71
C PRO A 421 -26.62 11.06 -18.01
N GLY A 422 -26.76 11.43 -19.28
CA GLY A 422 -27.77 12.43 -19.71
C GLY A 422 -29.21 12.09 -19.34
N ALA A 423 -29.51 10.81 -19.08
CA ALA A 423 -30.83 10.31 -18.67
C ALA A 423 -31.13 10.41 -17.17
N TRP A 424 -30.17 10.78 -16.31
CA TRP A 424 -30.43 11.00 -14.87
C TRP A 424 -31.06 12.35 -14.62
N ASP A 425 -31.94 12.46 -13.63
CA ASP A 425 -32.34 13.76 -13.08
C ASP A 425 -31.21 14.34 -12.20
N ASP A 426 -31.35 15.60 -11.77
CA ASP A 426 -30.31 16.24 -10.95
C ASP A 426 -30.30 15.73 -9.50
N ALA A 427 -31.42 15.25 -8.95
CA ALA A 427 -31.43 14.64 -7.62
C ALA A 427 -30.60 13.34 -7.59
N GLN A 428 -30.69 12.52 -8.64
CA GLN A 428 -29.85 11.34 -8.86
C GLN A 428 -28.36 11.71 -9.03
N CYS A 429 -28.07 12.85 -9.66
CA CYS A 429 -26.70 13.37 -9.75
C CYS A 429 -26.15 13.79 -8.37
N GLY A 430 -26.96 14.44 -7.53
CA GLY A 430 -26.62 14.80 -6.16
C GLY A 430 -26.43 13.58 -5.24
N ASP A 431 -27.32 12.58 -5.33
CA ASP A 431 -27.21 11.31 -4.60
C ASP A 431 -25.94 10.54 -5.00
N HIS A 432 -25.63 10.48 -6.30
CA HIS A 432 -24.40 9.88 -6.81
C HIS A 432 -23.15 10.60 -6.27
N PHE A 433 -23.15 11.95 -6.26
CA PHE A 433 -22.09 12.74 -5.66
C PHE A 433 -21.83 12.33 -4.21
N ILE A 434 -22.88 12.31 -3.38
CA ILE A 434 -22.74 11.96 -1.97
C ILE A 434 -22.24 10.52 -1.82
N LYS A 435 -22.89 9.54 -2.46
CA LYS A 435 -22.54 8.12 -2.35
C LYS A 435 -21.09 7.82 -2.74
N LYS A 436 -20.54 8.49 -3.78
CA LYS A 436 -19.19 8.21 -4.33
C LYS A 436 -18.08 9.20 -3.93
N HIS A 437 -18.39 10.37 -3.35
CA HIS A 437 -17.38 11.40 -3.05
C HIS A 437 -17.40 12.00 -1.63
N LEU A 438 -18.48 11.86 -0.86
CA LEU A 438 -18.57 12.46 0.48
C LEU A 438 -18.63 11.39 1.58
N PHE A 439 -17.76 11.49 2.59
CA PHE A 439 -17.65 10.55 3.73
C PHE A 439 -17.71 9.08 3.31
N ILE A 440 -16.97 8.75 2.24
CA ILE A 440 -17.09 7.51 1.46
C ILE A 440 -16.79 6.21 2.22
N HIS A 441 -16.21 6.33 3.42
CA HIS A 441 -15.88 5.23 4.32
C HIS A 441 -17.09 4.73 5.15
N LEU A 442 -18.17 5.52 5.22
CA LEU A 442 -19.38 5.21 5.97
C LEU A 442 -20.54 4.83 5.03
N PRO A 443 -21.54 4.04 5.48
CA PRO A 443 -22.77 3.81 4.74
C PRO A 443 -23.51 5.14 4.48
N PRO A 444 -24.23 5.30 3.35
CA PRO A 444 -24.99 6.50 3.05
C PRO A 444 -26.17 6.69 4.02
N GLY A 445 -26.64 7.94 4.18
CA GLY A 445 -27.64 8.27 5.18
C GLY A 445 -27.03 8.59 6.55
N ARG A 446 -27.65 8.07 7.61
CA ARG A 446 -27.48 8.54 9.00
C ARG A 446 -26.03 8.60 9.49
N ALA A 447 -25.24 7.54 9.30
CA ALA A 447 -23.86 7.49 9.80
C ALA A 447 -22.98 8.65 9.29
N ARG A 448 -23.20 9.10 8.04
CA ARG A 448 -22.47 10.26 7.48
C ARG A 448 -22.95 11.59 8.04
N PHE A 449 -24.24 11.72 8.36
CA PHE A 449 -24.76 12.89 9.05
C PHE A 449 -24.16 13.01 10.46
N GLU A 450 -24.10 11.92 11.23
CA GLU A 450 -23.46 11.90 12.56
C GLU A 450 -21.98 12.30 12.48
N PHE A 451 -21.21 11.68 11.58
CA PHE A 451 -19.79 12.02 11.40
C PHE A 451 -19.57 13.45 10.91
N ALA A 452 -20.45 13.98 10.05
CA ALA A 452 -20.38 15.36 9.60
C ALA A 452 -20.72 16.35 10.73
N ALA A 453 -21.68 16.03 11.61
CA ALA A 453 -21.98 16.83 12.80
C ALA A 453 -20.81 16.82 13.80
N TYR A 454 -20.19 15.66 14.05
CA TYR A 454 -18.97 15.52 14.85
C TYR A 454 -17.79 16.34 14.28
N MET A 455 -17.55 16.25 12.97
CA MET A 455 -16.50 17.03 12.29
C MET A 455 -16.78 18.54 12.35
N LEU A 456 -18.05 18.96 12.23
CA LEU A 456 -18.49 20.35 12.37
C LEU A 456 -18.32 20.87 13.81
N ARG A 457 -18.72 20.10 14.82
CA ARG A 457 -18.51 20.39 16.25
C ARG A 457 -17.02 20.60 16.55
N ARG A 458 -16.16 19.67 16.15
CA ARG A 458 -14.70 19.82 16.33
C ARG A 458 -14.15 21.03 15.58
N THR A 459 -14.67 21.37 14.40
CA THR A 459 -14.28 22.59 13.67
C THR A 459 -14.62 23.87 14.43
N TYR A 460 -15.82 23.96 15.04
CA TYR A 460 -16.20 25.13 15.84
C TYR A 460 -15.44 25.23 17.16
N LEU A 461 -15.21 24.12 17.87
CA LEU A 461 -14.43 24.11 19.12
C LEU A 461 -12.96 24.50 18.88
N PHE A 462 -12.40 24.10 17.74
CA PHE A 462 -11.08 24.56 17.28
C PHE A 462 -11.06 26.07 17.00
N ALA A 463 -12.05 26.58 16.27
CA ALA A 463 -12.19 28.02 16.01
C ALA A 463 -12.45 28.86 17.29
N ALA A 464 -13.00 28.24 18.34
CA ALA A 464 -13.17 28.82 19.67
C ALA A 464 -11.90 28.74 20.55
N GLY A 465 -10.83 28.08 20.10
CA GLY A 465 -9.61 27.85 20.87
C GLY A 465 -9.72 26.79 21.98
N LYS A 466 -10.81 26.02 22.03
CA LYS A 466 -11.06 24.97 23.04
C LYS A 466 -10.34 23.65 22.78
N THR A 467 -9.66 23.51 21.64
CA THR A 467 -8.95 22.28 21.25
C THR A 467 -7.67 22.66 20.51
N PRO A 468 -6.53 21.97 20.71
CA PRO A 468 -5.30 22.23 19.97
C PRO A 468 -5.40 21.87 18.48
N CYS A 469 -4.44 22.37 17.69
CA CYS A 469 -4.19 21.91 16.33
C CYS A 469 -3.54 20.51 16.37
N ASP A 470 -4.04 19.59 15.56
CA ASP A 470 -3.47 18.25 15.41
C ASP A 470 -2.18 18.31 14.59
N ASP A 471 -1.15 17.57 15.03
CA ASP A 471 0.14 17.53 14.36
C ASP A 471 0.21 16.37 13.36
N MET A 472 0.07 16.69 12.07
CA MET A 472 0.11 15.69 10.98
C MET A 472 1.49 15.06 10.73
N ASP A 473 2.55 15.50 11.42
CA ASP A 473 3.90 14.96 11.34
C ASP A 473 4.21 13.92 12.44
N THR A 474 3.22 13.51 13.24
CA THR A 474 3.35 12.44 14.25
C THR A 474 3.12 11.05 13.66
N VAL A 475 3.64 10.02 14.33
CA VAL A 475 3.39 8.61 13.96
C VAL A 475 1.99 8.15 14.43
N SER A 476 1.45 8.76 15.49
CA SER A 476 0.06 8.56 15.95
C SER A 476 -0.96 8.95 14.87
N ASN A 477 -0.73 10.07 14.17
CA ASN A 477 -1.60 10.58 13.11
C ASN A 477 -1.27 9.98 11.72
N ALA A 478 -0.51 8.88 11.69
CA ALA A 478 -0.02 8.19 10.50
C ALA A 478 -0.75 6.88 10.20
N GLU A 479 -0.58 6.40 8.97
CA GLU A 479 -0.65 4.98 8.62
C GLU A 479 0.42 4.65 7.56
N ALA A 480 0.71 3.36 7.39
CA ALA A 480 1.65 2.87 6.38
C ALA A 480 0.91 2.41 5.12
N LEU A 481 1.01 3.21 4.05
CA LEU A 481 0.47 2.85 2.74
C LEU A 481 1.29 1.69 2.15
N LEU A 482 0.68 0.49 2.13
CA LEU A 482 1.33 -0.75 1.71
C LEU A 482 1.25 -0.98 0.18
N PRO A 483 2.19 -1.74 -0.42
CA PRO A 483 2.23 -2.00 -1.86
C PRO A 483 0.90 -2.52 -2.45
N GLY A 484 0.30 -3.52 -1.81
CA GLY A 484 -0.97 -4.08 -2.25
C GLY A 484 -2.14 -3.09 -2.17
N HIS A 485 -2.12 -2.15 -1.23
CA HIS A 485 -3.16 -1.11 -1.11
C HIS A 485 -3.04 -0.04 -2.20
N VAL A 486 -1.82 0.37 -2.57
CA VAL A 486 -1.59 1.26 -3.73
C VAL A 486 -2.10 0.62 -5.02
N LEU A 487 -1.76 -0.65 -5.22
CA LEU A 487 -2.17 -1.42 -6.39
C LEU A 487 -3.70 -1.62 -6.42
N ALA A 488 -4.35 -1.87 -5.27
CA ALA A 488 -5.80 -1.97 -5.15
C ALA A 488 -6.51 -0.66 -5.54
N ALA A 489 -6.13 0.46 -4.91
CA ALA A 489 -6.72 1.77 -5.17
C ALA A 489 -6.53 2.23 -6.63
N MET A 490 -5.36 1.94 -7.21
CA MET A 490 -5.10 2.19 -8.62
C MET A 490 -5.90 1.28 -9.54
N LEU A 491 -6.13 0.01 -9.18
CA LEU A 491 -6.96 -0.93 -9.94
C LEU A 491 -8.44 -0.52 -9.92
N SER A 492 -8.99 -0.12 -8.77
CA SER A 492 -10.34 0.47 -8.67
C SER A 492 -10.53 1.65 -9.63
N GLU A 493 -9.63 2.64 -9.62
CA GLU A 493 -9.73 3.79 -10.52
C GLU A 493 -9.57 3.38 -12.01
N LYS A 494 -8.55 2.56 -12.33
CA LYS A 494 -8.22 2.23 -13.72
C LYS A 494 -9.20 1.26 -14.36
N LEU A 495 -9.76 0.32 -13.61
CA LEU A 495 -10.78 -0.61 -14.11
C LEU A 495 -12.10 0.13 -14.40
N GLY A 496 -12.50 1.10 -13.56
CA GLY A 496 -13.66 1.96 -13.86
C GLY A 496 -13.47 2.80 -15.13
N VAL A 497 -12.28 3.40 -15.32
CA VAL A 497 -11.94 4.16 -16.54
C VAL A 497 -11.84 3.25 -17.77
N TRP A 498 -11.37 2.01 -17.60
CA TRP A 498 -11.31 0.98 -18.64
C TRP A 498 -12.72 0.55 -19.06
N LEU A 499 -13.60 0.21 -18.10
CA LEU A 499 -14.99 -0.17 -18.33
C LEU A 499 -15.78 0.92 -19.07
N GLY A 500 -15.70 2.17 -18.61
CA GLY A 500 -16.32 3.31 -19.28
C GLY A 500 -15.72 3.64 -20.65
N THR A 501 -14.52 3.14 -20.99
CA THR A 501 -13.92 3.27 -22.32
C THR A 501 -14.32 2.10 -23.23
N LEU A 502 -14.35 0.88 -22.71
CA LEU A 502 -14.83 -0.31 -23.38
C LEU A 502 -16.30 -0.13 -23.82
N ALA A 503 -17.18 0.27 -22.89
CA ALA A 503 -18.61 0.41 -23.14
C ALA A 503 -18.93 1.47 -24.22
N ARG A 504 -18.32 2.66 -24.15
CA ARG A 504 -18.47 3.70 -25.19
C ARG A 504 -18.01 3.22 -26.58
N ARG A 505 -17.01 2.34 -26.65
CA ARG A 505 -16.58 1.75 -27.92
C ARG A 505 -17.43 0.59 -28.37
N LEU A 506 -17.92 -0.24 -27.45
CA LEU A 506 -18.87 -1.30 -27.74
C LEU A 506 -20.14 -0.71 -28.38
N VAL A 507 -20.69 0.38 -27.83
CA VAL A 507 -21.79 1.15 -28.44
C VAL A 507 -21.46 1.57 -29.88
N LYS A 508 -20.28 2.16 -30.12
CA LYS A 508 -19.84 2.57 -31.47
C LYS A 508 -19.67 1.37 -32.42
N THR A 509 -19.16 0.23 -31.94
CA THR A 509 -18.95 -0.99 -32.75
C THR A 509 -20.25 -1.74 -33.03
N LEU A 510 -21.25 -1.66 -32.16
CA LEU A 510 -22.60 -2.20 -32.38
C LEU A 510 -23.48 -1.28 -33.26
N GLY A 511 -23.01 -0.07 -33.60
CA GLY A 511 -23.74 0.86 -34.48
C GLY A 511 -24.98 1.50 -33.86
N VAL A 512 -25.19 1.36 -32.54
CA VAL A 512 -26.41 1.84 -31.87
C VAL A 512 -26.33 3.34 -31.63
N GLY A 513 -27.31 4.09 -32.15
CA GLY A 513 -27.37 5.54 -32.04
C GLY A 513 -27.48 6.03 -30.60
N GLN A 514 -26.48 6.79 -30.14
CA GLN A 514 -26.57 7.54 -28.89
C GLN A 514 -27.43 8.80 -29.09
N ILE A 515 -28.18 9.16 -28.06
CA ILE A 515 -28.74 10.52 -27.95
C ILE A 515 -27.55 11.45 -27.69
N TYR A 516 -27.24 12.31 -28.66
CA TYR A 516 -26.10 13.24 -28.57
C TYR A 516 -26.29 14.29 -27.47
N ASP A 517 -25.20 14.69 -26.82
CA ASP A 517 -25.19 15.76 -25.83
C ASP A 517 -25.67 17.10 -26.43
N ARG A 518 -26.51 17.82 -25.67
CA ARG A 518 -27.20 19.05 -26.10
C ARG A 518 -26.30 20.28 -26.30
N SER A 519 -24.97 20.14 -26.23
CA SER A 519 -24.02 21.24 -26.00
C SER A 519 -23.08 21.59 -27.15
N SER A 520 -23.23 21.02 -28.35
CA SER A 520 -22.42 21.44 -29.52
C SER A 520 -23.17 21.31 -30.86
N THR A 521 -23.39 22.46 -31.50
CA THR A 521 -23.73 22.67 -32.92
C THR A 521 -24.79 21.73 -33.52
N ALA A 522 -26.04 22.19 -33.55
CA ALA A 522 -27.10 21.54 -34.32
C ALA A 522 -26.81 21.62 -35.83
N GLN A 523 -26.49 20.48 -36.45
CA GLN A 523 -26.73 20.25 -37.87
C GLN A 523 -27.80 19.15 -37.99
N ASN A 524 -28.80 19.39 -38.84
CA ASN A 524 -29.93 18.49 -39.00
C ASN A 524 -29.47 17.21 -39.71
N ILE A 525 -29.40 16.11 -38.98
CA ILE A 525 -29.40 14.76 -39.53
C ILE A 525 -30.83 14.23 -39.38
N GLU A 526 -31.46 13.85 -40.49
CA GLU A 526 -32.86 13.45 -40.50
C GLU A 526 -33.06 12.11 -39.78
N LEU A 527 -34.15 11.97 -39.01
CA LEU A 527 -34.42 10.78 -38.19
C LEU A 527 -34.69 9.50 -39.01
N ALA A 528 -34.80 9.60 -40.34
CA ALA A 528 -35.17 8.51 -41.24
C ALA A 528 -34.09 7.43 -41.40
N ASP A 529 -32.80 7.79 -41.32
CA ASP A 529 -31.69 6.86 -41.59
C ASP A 529 -31.38 5.89 -40.42
N PHE A 530 -31.99 6.09 -39.25
CA PHE A 530 -31.89 5.13 -38.14
C PHE A 530 -32.75 3.89 -38.40
N LYS A 531 -32.18 2.93 -39.14
CA LYS A 531 -32.67 1.54 -39.19
C LYS A 531 -32.97 1.05 -37.77
N GLN A 532 -34.15 0.48 -37.58
CA GLN A 532 -34.55 -0.13 -36.31
C GLN A 532 -33.68 -1.35 -36.02
N ILE A 533 -32.62 -1.17 -35.22
CA ILE A 533 -31.84 -2.27 -34.64
C ILE A 533 -32.68 -2.87 -33.51
N THR A 534 -33.61 -3.77 -33.87
CA THR A 534 -34.38 -4.56 -32.91
C THR A 534 -33.49 -5.57 -32.21
N ALA A 535 -33.86 -6.00 -31.00
CA ALA A 535 -33.06 -6.93 -30.20
C ALA A 535 -32.78 -8.26 -30.94
N ASP A 536 -33.70 -8.69 -31.79
CA ASP A 536 -33.64 -9.93 -32.58
C ASP A 536 -32.51 -9.94 -33.63
N SER A 537 -31.87 -8.79 -33.89
CA SER A 537 -30.74 -8.67 -34.82
C SER A 537 -29.36 -8.97 -34.20
N PHE A 538 -29.28 -9.13 -32.87
CA PHE A 538 -28.02 -9.42 -32.16
C PHE A 538 -27.78 -10.93 -32.02
N SER A 539 -27.03 -11.52 -32.95
CA SER A 539 -26.51 -12.88 -32.76
C SER A 539 -25.44 -12.90 -31.66
N ARG A 540 -25.37 -13.99 -30.88
CA ARG A 540 -24.34 -14.15 -29.82
C ARG A 540 -22.92 -13.94 -30.35
N GLN A 541 -22.66 -14.35 -31.59
CA GLN A 541 -21.37 -14.17 -32.24
C GLN A 541 -21.06 -12.71 -32.58
N SER A 542 -22.03 -11.91 -33.07
CA SER A 542 -21.76 -10.51 -33.43
C SER A 542 -21.46 -9.64 -32.20
N VAL A 543 -22.16 -9.88 -31.08
CA VAL A 543 -21.88 -9.21 -29.79
C VAL A 543 -20.51 -9.62 -29.24
N ARG A 544 -20.19 -10.93 -29.25
CA ARG A 544 -18.88 -11.44 -28.82
C ARG A 544 -17.73 -10.78 -29.58
N GLU A 545 -17.81 -10.79 -30.92
CA GLU A 545 -16.81 -10.14 -31.75
C GLU A 545 -16.75 -8.62 -31.53
N ALA A 546 -17.89 -7.95 -31.30
CA ALA A 546 -17.92 -6.53 -30.98
C ALA A 546 -17.24 -6.21 -29.64
N MET A 547 -17.42 -7.05 -28.61
CA MET A 547 -16.70 -6.95 -27.33
C MET A 547 -15.19 -7.16 -27.50
N VAL A 548 -14.77 -8.17 -28.26
CA VAL A 548 -13.35 -8.43 -28.55
C VAL A 548 -12.71 -7.27 -29.35
N ARG A 549 -13.39 -6.77 -30.39
CA ARG A 549 -12.94 -5.58 -31.16
C ARG A 549 -12.86 -4.32 -30.30
N ALA A 550 -13.86 -4.07 -29.45
CA ALA A 550 -13.86 -2.95 -28.51
C ALA A 550 -12.72 -3.07 -27.48
N ALA A 551 -12.46 -4.27 -26.96
CA ALA A 551 -11.37 -4.56 -26.04
C ALA A 551 -9.98 -4.37 -26.67
N GLN A 552 -9.75 -4.89 -27.88
CA GLN A 552 -8.49 -4.73 -28.62
C GLN A 552 -8.14 -3.26 -28.88
N SER A 553 -9.14 -2.40 -29.10
CA SER A 553 -8.93 -0.95 -29.24
C SER A 553 -8.70 -0.23 -27.90
N THR A 554 -9.00 -0.87 -26.77
CA THR A 554 -8.97 -0.30 -25.42
C THR A 554 -7.58 -0.40 -24.79
N PHE A 555 -7.23 0.58 -23.97
CA PHE A 555 -5.89 0.65 -23.40
C PHE A 555 -5.64 -0.59 -22.54
N ASN A 556 -4.46 -1.18 -22.71
CA ASN A 556 -4.03 -2.29 -21.87
C ASN A 556 -3.95 -1.82 -20.40
N LEU A 557 -4.60 -2.56 -19.51
CA LEU A 557 -4.68 -2.24 -18.08
C LEU A 557 -3.35 -2.57 -17.39
N GLY A 558 -2.75 -3.71 -17.75
CA GLY A 558 -1.48 -4.20 -17.22
C GLY A 558 -0.32 -3.24 -17.38
N THR A 559 -0.14 -2.65 -18.57
CA THR A 559 0.97 -1.71 -18.85
C THR A 559 0.96 -0.45 -17.97
N ARG A 560 -0.18 -0.10 -17.36
CA ARG A 560 -0.26 1.00 -16.38
C ARG A 560 0.43 0.65 -15.07
N PHE A 561 0.38 -0.62 -14.65
CA PHE A 561 1.05 -1.12 -13.45
C PHE A 561 2.54 -1.37 -13.71
N GLU A 562 2.89 -1.88 -14.89
CA GLU A 562 4.29 -1.96 -15.34
C GLU A 562 4.95 -0.57 -15.33
N TYR A 563 4.24 0.48 -15.80
CA TYR A 563 4.73 1.85 -15.76
C TYR A 563 4.98 2.36 -14.33
N LEU A 564 4.05 2.11 -13.38
CA LEU A 564 4.23 2.47 -11.97
C LEU A 564 5.46 1.78 -11.36
N ILE A 565 5.63 0.48 -11.59
CA ILE A 565 6.75 -0.29 -11.02
C ILE A 565 8.08 0.07 -11.69
N ALA A 566 8.10 0.34 -13.00
CA ALA A 566 9.30 0.77 -13.70
C ALA A 566 9.77 2.17 -13.26
N THR A 567 8.86 3.15 -13.19
CA THR A 567 9.17 4.59 -13.03
C THR A 567 8.95 5.16 -11.62
N GLY A 568 8.20 4.49 -10.76
CA GLY A 568 7.78 5.03 -9.46
C GLY A 568 6.76 6.18 -9.54
N THR A 569 6.12 6.40 -10.69
CA THR A 569 5.18 7.50 -10.93
C THR A 569 3.72 7.03 -10.90
N LEU A 570 2.93 7.58 -9.98
CA LEU A 570 1.50 7.28 -9.84
C LEU A 570 0.66 8.20 -10.74
N VAL A 571 0.13 7.64 -11.83
CA VAL A 571 -0.77 8.35 -12.75
C VAL A 571 -2.22 8.08 -12.34
N SER A 572 -2.84 8.99 -11.57
CA SER A 572 -4.25 8.95 -11.15
C SER A 572 -4.97 10.24 -11.55
N VAL A 573 -6.29 10.16 -11.76
CA VAL A 573 -7.16 11.32 -12.06
C VAL A 573 -7.39 12.16 -10.80
N ASN A 574 -7.77 11.51 -9.70
CA ASN A 574 -8.12 12.18 -8.43
C ASN A 574 -6.98 12.16 -7.39
N GLY A 575 -5.83 11.55 -7.70
CA GLY A 575 -4.72 11.36 -6.76
C GLY A 575 -4.93 10.26 -5.71
N LEU A 576 -6.03 9.50 -5.77
CA LEU A 576 -6.38 8.41 -4.84
C LEU A 576 -6.46 8.79 -3.33
N GLY A 577 -6.56 10.08 -2.99
CA GLY A 577 -6.41 10.55 -1.61
C GLY A 577 -4.97 10.41 -1.09
N LEU A 578 -3.99 10.69 -1.96
CA LEU A 578 -2.56 10.69 -1.69
C LEU A 578 -1.97 12.06 -2.09
N GLN A 579 -1.10 12.61 -1.24
CA GLN A 579 -0.44 13.89 -1.48
C GLN A 579 0.69 13.79 -2.52
N GLU A 580 1.29 12.61 -2.66
CA GLU A 580 2.46 12.35 -3.51
C GLU A 580 2.09 11.62 -4.81
N LYS A 581 2.83 11.91 -5.88
CA LYS A 581 2.70 11.25 -7.19
C LYS A 581 3.98 10.58 -7.69
N LEU A 582 5.09 10.72 -6.96
CA LEU A 582 6.43 10.28 -7.35
C LEU A 582 7.14 9.55 -6.21
N GLY A 583 8.09 8.67 -6.56
CA GLY A 583 8.93 7.96 -5.58
C GLY A 583 8.36 6.64 -5.06
N PHE A 584 7.26 6.14 -5.63
CA PHE A 584 6.59 4.92 -5.18
C PHE A 584 7.44 3.65 -5.35
N SER A 585 8.18 3.55 -6.46
CA SER A 585 9.02 2.39 -6.81
C SER A 585 10.48 2.79 -6.90
N VAL A 586 11.38 1.93 -6.42
CA VAL A 586 12.85 2.05 -6.57
C VAL A 586 13.48 0.72 -6.93
N ALA A 587 14.71 0.74 -7.45
CA ALA A 587 15.49 -0.49 -7.68
C ALA A 587 15.81 -1.19 -6.35
N ALA A 588 15.75 -2.52 -6.32
CA ALA A 588 16.21 -3.31 -5.17
C ALA A 588 17.74 -3.49 -5.28
N GLU A 589 18.50 -2.67 -4.57
CA GLU A 589 19.95 -2.62 -4.72
C GLU A 589 20.65 -3.76 -3.97
N ARG A 590 20.91 -4.88 -4.66
CA ARG A 590 21.74 -6.00 -4.17
C ARG A 590 23.25 -5.65 -4.16
N ILE A 591 23.60 -4.52 -3.53
CA ILE A 591 25.00 -4.16 -3.19
C ILE A 591 25.53 -5.12 -2.14
N ASN A 592 24.73 -5.33 -1.10
CA ASN A 592 24.93 -6.30 -0.04
C ASN A 592 23.56 -6.66 0.58
N PHE A 593 23.49 -7.70 1.42
CA PHE A 593 22.21 -8.15 1.98
C PHE A 593 21.54 -7.10 2.91
N LEU A 594 22.35 -6.31 3.64
CA LEU A 594 21.85 -5.28 4.56
C LEU A 594 21.21 -4.10 3.82
N ARG A 595 21.71 -3.75 2.63
CA ARG A 595 21.08 -2.78 1.71
C ARG A 595 19.71 -3.28 1.28
N TYR A 596 19.63 -4.54 0.82
CA TYR A 596 18.42 -5.19 0.31
C TYR A 596 17.33 -5.28 1.38
N ILE A 597 17.61 -5.88 2.54
CA ILE A 597 16.59 -6.06 3.61
C ILE A 597 16.08 -4.73 4.18
N ALA A 598 16.94 -3.69 4.22
CA ALA A 598 16.55 -2.36 4.66
C ALA A 598 15.52 -1.69 3.73
N MET A 599 15.45 -2.07 2.44
CA MET A 599 14.49 -1.47 1.50
C MET A 599 13.04 -1.83 1.84
N TYR A 600 12.81 -3.02 2.43
CA TYR A 600 11.47 -3.46 2.84
C TYR A 600 10.99 -2.76 4.12
N ARG A 601 11.90 -2.37 5.02
CA ARG A 601 11.58 -1.62 6.26
C ARG A 601 11.59 -0.09 6.05
N MET A 602 11.86 0.39 4.84
CA MET A 602 11.99 1.81 4.50
C MET A 602 10.62 2.52 4.50
N PHE A 603 10.46 3.50 5.38
CA PHE A 603 9.24 4.28 5.57
C PHE A 603 9.48 5.76 5.20
N HIS A 604 8.85 6.19 4.11
CA HIS A 604 9.17 7.45 3.43
C HIS A 604 8.05 8.50 3.60
N ARG A 605 8.40 9.73 4.03
CA ARG A 605 7.44 10.82 4.26
C ARG A 605 6.84 11.42 2.99
N GLY A 606 7.55 11.38 1.86
CA GLY A 606 7.10 11.90 0.57
C GLY A 606 8.18 12.67 -0.19
N ALA A 607 8.10 12.66 -1.53
CA ALA A 607 9.11 13.26 -2.38
C ALA A 607 9.08 14.79 -2.39
N SER A 608 7.90 15.41 -2.24
CA SER A 608 7.75 16.87 -2.18
C SER A 608 8.48 17.49 -0.98
N TRP A 609 8.48 16.80 0.17
CA TRP A 609 9.13 17.23 1.41
C TRP A 609 10.65 17.32 1.31
N MET A 610 11.29 16.59 0.37
CA MET A 610 12.74 16.72 0.13
C MET A 610 13.12 18.08 -0.49
N GLN A 611 12.20 18.77 -1.17
CA GLN A 611 12.43 20.08 -1.79
C GLN A 611 11.91 21.25 -0.94
N ALA A 612 11.12 20.98 0.10
CA ALA A 612 10.59 21.99 1.01
C ALA A 612 11.66 22.52 1.97
N GLN A 613 12.16 23.74 1.72
CA GLN A 613 12.99 24.48 2.67
C GLN A 613 12.20 24.79 3.96
N GLY A 614 12.87 24.80 5.12
CA GLY A 614 12.23 25.01 6.42
C GLY A 614 11.47 23.81 6.99
N SER A 615 11.67 22.61 6.45
CA SER A 615 10.95 21.37 6.83
C SER A 615 11.40 20.71 8.15
N ASP A 616 12.19 21.38 8.99
CA ASP A 616 12.82 20.83 10.19
C ASP A 616 11.82 20.20 11.17
N LYS A 617 10.60 20.73 11.28
CA LYS A 617 9.53 20.15 12.12
C LYS A 617 9.18 18.72 11.69
N VAL A 618 9.15 18.45 10.40
CA VAL A 618 8.82 17.15 9.78
C VAL A 618 9.98 16.15 9.91
N ARG A 619 11.21 16.66 10.06
CA ARG A 619 12.46 15.87 10.15
C ARG A 619 12.84 15.49 11.57
N LYS A 620 12.29 16.18 12.59
CA LYS A 620 12.56 15.90 14.00
C LYS A 620 11.94 14.57 14.41
N LEU A 621 12.76 13.72 15.02
CA LEU A 621 12.29 12.55 15.77
C LEU A 621 11.35 12.99 16.89
N LYS A 622 10.21 12.30 17.03
CA LYS A 622 9.21 12.52 18.09
C LYS A 622 9.16 11.32 19.03
N VAL A 623 8.73 11.55 20.27
CA VAL A 623 8.66 10.49 21.31
C VAL A 623 7.67 9.40 20.92
N GLU A 624 6.58 9.75 20.24
CA GLU A 624 5.54 8.83 19.73
C GLU A 624 6.11 7.78 18.75
N SER A 625 7.25 8.07 18.11
CA SER A 625 7.93 7.14 17.21
C SER A 625 8.58 5.95 17.93
N PHE A 626 8.73 6.01 19.27
CA PHE A 626 9.37 4.95 20.06
C PHE A 626 8.69 3.60 19.84
N GLY A 627 9.49 2.55 19.59
CA GLY A 627 8.99 1.21 19.28
C GLY A 627 8.40 1.02 17.88
N PHE A 628 8.16 2.09 17.11
CA PHE A 628 7.57 2.04 15.77
C PHE A 628 8.57 2.37 14.66
N LEU A 629 9.34 3.46 14.82
CA LEU A 629 10.42 3.87 13.93
C LEU A 629 11.76 3.82 14.68
N CYS A 630 12.82 3.39 14.00
CA CYS A 630 14.15 3.38 14.61
C CYS A 630 14.71 4.80 14.75
N PRO A 631 15.07 5.25 15.97
CA PRO A 631 15.57 6.61 16.22
C PRO A 631 16.95 6.87 15.61
N VAL A 632 17.68 5.81 15.22
CA VAL A 632 19.05 5.86 14.70
C VAL A 632 19.11 5.59 13.20
N HIS A 633 18.17 4.84 12.63
CA HIS A 633 18.26 4.39 11.24
C HIS A 633 17.57 5.36 10.28
N THR A 634 18.18 6.54 10.11
CA THR A 634 17.90 7.51 9.06
C THR A 634 19.20 7.79 8.29
N PRO A 635 19.18 8.06 6.97
CA PRO A 635 20.37 8.51 6.26
C PRO A 635 20.73 9.96 6.62
N ASP A 636 21.97 10.36 6.37
CA ASP A 636 22.40 11.76 6.45
C ASP A 636 21.99 12.58 5.21
N GLY A 637 22.32 13.87 5.23
CA GLY A 637 22.07 14.81 4.13
C GLY A 637 20.59 15.08 3.85
N GLY A 638 20.27 15.34 2.58
CA GLY A 638 18.92 15.73 2.11
C GLY A 638 17.74 14.86 2.57
N PRO A 639 17.85 13.50 2.61
CA PRO A 639 16.76 12.63 3.08
C PRO A 639 16.67 12.45 4.61
N CYS A 640 17.56 13.05 5.41
CA CYS A 640 17.58 12.91 6.87
C CYS A 640 16.24 13.29 7.52
N GLY A 641 15.71 12.39 8.37
CA GLY A 641 14.40 12.52 9.02
C GLY A 641 13.18 12.26 8.13
N LEU A 642 13.33 12.26 6.80
CA LEU A 642 12.26 11.97 5.83
C LEU A 642 12.26 10.50 5.35
N LEU A 643 13.40 9.82 5.44
CA LEU A 643 13.58 8.43 5.01
C LEU A 643 13.98 7.53 6.19
N ASN A 644 13.03 7.28 7.07
CA ASN A 644 13.24 6.50 8.29
C ASN A 644 13.01 5.01 8.01
N HIS A 645 13.33 4.15 8.97
CA HIS A 645 13.10 2.71 8.86
C HIS A 645 12.29 2.23 10.06
N LEU A 646 11.31 1.35 9.83
CA LEU A 646 10.52 0.73 10.90
C LEU A 646 11.45 0.01 11.89
N ALA A 647 11.09 0.00 13.17
CA ALA A 647 11.72 -0.87 14.16
C ALA A 647 11.50 -2.35 13.79
N ALA A 648 12.30 -3.26 14.34
CA ALA A 648 12.30 -4.66 13.94
C ALA A 648 11.00 -5.40 14.28
N LEU A 649 10.39 -5.06 15.42
CA LEU A 649 9.15 -5.66 15.93
C LEU A 649 7.87 -4.97 15.42
N THR A 650 7.98 -3.89 14.64
CA THR A 650 6.80 -3.20 14.09
C THR A 650 6.09 -4.09 13.07
N VAL A 651 4.82 -4.41 13.32
CA VAL A 651 3.92 -5.10 12.40
C VAL A 651 3.08 -4.05 11.65
N THR A 652 2.60 -4.39 10.46
CA THR A 652 1.58 -3.58 9.75
C THR A 652 0.32 -4.41 9.54
N LYS A 653 -0.87 -3.87 9.82
CA LYS A 653 -2.11 -4.60 9.52
C LYS A 653 -2.36 -4.67 8.01
N CYS A 654 -1.97 -5.77 7.38
CA CYS A 654 -1.93 -5.91 5.92
C CYS A 654 -3.31 -6.07 5.26
N ALA A 655 -4.23 -6.79 5.90
CA ALA A 655 -5.59 -7.01 5.42
C ALA A 655 -6.62 -6.24 6.27
N PRO A 656 -7.67 -5.66 5.66
CA PRO A 656 -8.92 -5.40 6.36
C PRO A 656 -9.52 -6.72 6.87
N ASN A 657 -10.30 -6.67 7.96
CA ASN A 657 -11.09 -7.83 8.38
C ASN A 657 -12.09 -8.22 7.28
N THR A 658 -12.38 -9.51 7.13
CA THR A 658 -13.51 -9.95 6.32
C THR A 658 -14.82 -9.45 6.93
N PRO A 659 -15.89 -9.19 6.16
CA PRO A 659 -17.14 -8.62 6.70
C PRO A 659 -17.71 -9.42 7.89
N ALA A 660 -17.68 -10.76 7.83
CA ALA A 660 -18.13 -11.63 8.92
C ALA A 660 -17.25 -11.62 10.19
N VAL A 661 -16.01 -11.13 10.11
CA VAL A 661 -15.16 -10.87 11.30
C VAL A 661 -15.33 -9.43 11.78
N ALA A 662 -15.50 -8.47 10.86
CA ALA A 662 -15.79 -7.08 11.20
C ALA A 662 -17.12 -6.94 11.96
N GLU A 663 -18.18 -7.63 11.53
CA GLU A 663 -19.50 -7.52 12.15
C GLU A 663 -19.60 -8.24 13.51
N ARG A 664 -18.95 -9.41 13.66
CA ARG A 664 -18.80 -10.06 14.97
C ARG A 664 -18.04 -9.17 15.95
N ALA A 665 -16.90 -8.60 15.52
CA ALA A 665 -16.12 -7.67 16.34
C ALA A 665 -16.94 -6.42 16.71
N ARG A 666 -17.68 -5.83 15.76
CA ARG A 666 -18.59 -4.70 15.98
C ARG A 666 -19.65 -5.03 17.04
N THR A 667 -20.27 -6.21 16.94
CA THR A 667 -21.30 -6.68 17.89
C THR A 667 -20.73 -6.84 19.30
N ALA A 668 -19.58 -7.52 19.45
CA ALA A 668 -18.90 -7.69 20.73
C ALA A 668 -18.47 -6.35 21.36
N ILE A 669 -17.91 -5.44 20.55
CA ILE A 669 -17.53 -4.08 20.97
C ILE A 669 -18.75 -3.30 21.48
N ILE A 670 -19.86 -3.30 20.73
CA ILE A 670 -21.09 -2.59 21.12
C ILE A 670 -21.68 -3.19 22.41
N ALA A 671 -21.67 -4.52 22.57
CA ALA A 671 -22.15 -5.17 23.79
C ALA A 671 -21.36 -4.76 25.05
N ILE A 672 -20.02 -4.73 24.97
CA ILE A 672 -19.15 -4.26 26.07
C ILE A 672 -19.42 -2.78 26.38
N LEU A 673 -19.50 -1.93 25.36
CA LEU A 673 -19.77 -0.50 25.54
C LEU A 673 -21.16 -0.22 26.13
N ALA A 674 -22.18 -0.97 25.71
CA ALA A 674 -23.54 -0.88 26.25
C ALA A 674 -23.59 -1.29 27.73
N ALA A 675 -22.84 -2.32 28.14
CA ALA A 675 -22.73 -2.72 29.55
C ALA A 675 -22.10 -1.64 30.44
N HIS A 676 -21.25 -0.77 29.89
CA HIS A 676 -20.71 0.43 30.56
C HIS A 676 -21.58 1.69 30.42
N GLY A 677 -22.76 1.58 29.80
CA GLY A 677 -23.74 2.66 29.68
C GLY A 677 -23.57 3.56 28.46
N MET A 678 -22.96 3.08 27.36
CA MET A 678 -22.93 3.83 26.10
C MET A 678 -24.34 4.07 25.55
N LEU A 679 -24.67 5.32 25.26
CA LEU A 679 -25.91 5.75 24.65
C LEU A 679 -25.76 5.77 23.13
N SER A 680 -26.54 4.95 22.42
CA SER A 680 -26.47 4.82 20.96
C SER A 680 -26.74 6.15 20.25
N SER A 681 -25.95 6.44 19.20
CA SER A 681 -26.13 7.63 18.36
C SER A 681 -27.53 7.73 17.74
N ASN A 682 -28.27 6.64 17.54
CA ASN A 682 -29.64 6.68 17.01
C ASN A 682 -30.71 7.12 18.04
N MET A 683 -30.43 7.01 19.35
CA MET A 683 -31.41 7.30 20.42
C MET A 683 -31.13 8.61 21.17
N PHE A 684 -30.00 9.26 20.90
CA PHE A 684 -29.44 10.27 21.80
C PHE A 684 -29.86 11.71 21.48
N THR A 685 -30.12 12.51 22.52
CA THR A 685 -30.42 13.95 22.44
C THR A 685 -29.57 14.69 23.49
N PRO A 686 -28.38 15.21 23.11
CA PRO A 686 -27.35 15.66 24.05
C PRO A 686 -27.82 16.56 25.21
N LEU A 687 -28.66 17.56 24.92
CA LEU A 687 -29.15 18.53 25.90
C LEU A 687 -30.03 17.92 27.01
N ARG A 688 -30.43 16.64 26.90
CA ARG A 688 -31.34 15.97 27.86
C ARG A 688 -30.62 15.15 28.92
N CYS A 689 -29.32 14.90 28.80
CA CYS A 689 -28.55 14.08 29.74
C CYS A 689 -27.69 14.94 30.69
N ALA A 690 -28.36 15.76 31.50
CA ALA A 690 -27.70 16.50 32.57
C ALA A 690 -27.27 15.56 33.71
N GLY A 691 -25.97 15.32 33.88
CA GLY A 691 -25.44 14.55 35.02
C GLY A 691 -23.94 14.23 35.00
N ASP A 692 -23.40 13.82 33.85
CA ASP A 692 -21.96 13.52 33.67
C ASP A 692 -21.48 14.08 32.32
N ALA A 693 -20.18 14.36 32.21
CA ALA A 693 -19.57 14.73 30.94
C ALA A 693 -19.61 13.53 29.98
N LEU A 694 -19.91 13.79 28.71
CA LEU A 694 -20.03 12.75 27.69
C LEU A 694 -18.86 12.81 26.69
N LEU A 695 -18.43 11.63 26.28
CA LEU A 695 -17.27 11.38 25.46
C LEU A 695 -17.70 10.60 24.20
N ASP A 696 -17.23 11.06 23.04
CA ASP A 696 -17.63 10.50 21.73
C ASP A 696 -16.96 9.14 21.51
N VAL A 697 -17.74 8.12 21.14
CA VAL A 697 -17.23 6.76 20.84
C VAL A 697 -17.26 6.51 19.35
N LEU A 698 -16.09 6.26 18.76
CA LEU A 698 -15.91 6.04 17.32
C LEU A 698 -15.31 4.66 17.03
N LEU A 699 -15.76 4.00 15.95
CA LEU A 699 -15.18 2.76 15.43
C LEU A 699 -14.86 2.93 13.94
N ASP A 700 -13.58 2.90 13.57
CA ASP A 700 -13.07 3.10 12.20
C ASP A 700 -13.61 4.35 11.46
N GLY A 701 -14.08 5.35 12.22
CA GLY A 701 -14.69 6.60 11.74
C GLY A 701 -16.21 6.69 11.93
N GLU A 702 -16.90 5.61 12.26
CA GLU A 702 -18.34 5.64 12.54
C GLU A 702 -18.60 6.07 14.00
N VAL A 703 -19.50 7.03 14.21
CA VAL A 703 -19.92 7.48 15.56
C VAL A 703 -20.98 6.51 16.11
N LEU A 704 -20.55 5.60 16.99
CA LEU A 704 -21.43 4.59 17.59
C LEU A 704 -22.38 5.17 18.63
N GLY A 705 -21.92 6.20 19.35
CA GLY A 705 -22.65 6.76 20.48
C GLY A 705 -21.77 7.55 21.43
N TYR A 706 -22.29 7.75 22.63
CA TYR A 706 -21.72 8.62 23.65
C TYR A 706 -21.59 7.86 24.97
N LEU A 707 -20.46 7.96 25.65
CA LEU A 707 -20.18 7.25 26.90
C LEU A 707 -19.91 8.25 28.04
N PRO A 708 -20.42 8.03 29.27
CA PRO A 708 -20.08 8.86 30.43
C PRO A 708 -18.57 8.80 30.73
N VAL A 709 -17.94 9.96 30.93
CA VAL A 709 -16.50 10.07 31.21
C VAL A 709 -16.11 9.28 32.46
N SER A 710 -16.99 9.21 33.47
CA SER A 710 -16.80 8.38 34.67
C SER A 710 -16.67 6.86 34.40
N ARG A 711 -17.17 6.37 33.25
CA ARG A 711 -17.12 4.95 32.85
C ARG A 711 -16.08 4.65 31.77
N ALA A 712 -15.56 5.66 31.10
CA ALA A 712 -14.76 5.48 29.89
C ALA A 712 -13.44 4.72 30.11
N GLN A 713 -12.79 4.88 31.27
CA GLN A 713 -11.59 4.10 31.62
C GLN A 713 -11.90 2.60 31.78
N ALA A 714 -12.95 2.26 32.55
CA ALA A 714 -13.33 0.87 32.76
C ALA A 714 -13.74 0.19 31.43
N ALA A 715 -14.49 0.88 30.57
CA ALA A 715 -14.84 0.38 29.25
C ALA A 715 -13.61 0.10 28.37
N ALA A 716 -12.59 0.97 28.40
CA ALA A 716 -11.35 0.75 27.67
C ALA A 716 -10.51 -0.41 28.24
N GLU A 717 -10.46 -0.57 29.57
CA GLU A 717 -9.80 -1.71 30.21
C GLU A 717 -10.51 -3.03 29.92
N ASP A 718 -11.84 -3.05 29.88
CA ASP A 718 -12.65 -4.22 29.52
C ASP A 718 -12.44 -4.63 28.06
N LEU A 719 -12.39 -3.66 27.13
CA LEU A 719 -12.05 -3.90 25.72
C LEU A 719 -10.63 -4.46 25.56
N ARG A 720 -9.65 -4.00 26.36
CA ARG A 720 -8.30 -4.59 26.36
C ARG A 720 -8.27 -6.01 26.91
N ARG A 721 -8.98 -6.29 28.02
CA ARG A 721 -9.11 -7.67 28.53
C ARG A 721 -9.76 -8.60 27.51
N ALA A 722 -10.76 -8.14 26.76
CA ALA A 722 -11.35 -8.90 25.66
C ALA A 722 -10.36 -9.19 24.52
N LYS A 723 -9.58 -8.19 24.05
CA LYS A 723 -8.61 -8.39 22.96
C LYS A 723 -7.40 -9.27 23.33
N LEU A 724 -7.12 -9.43 24.63
CA LEU A 724 -6.03 -10.27 25.16
C LEU A 724 -6.35 -11.78 25.19
N SER A 725 -7.63 -12.16 25.16
CA SER A 725 -8.06 -13.57 25.13
C SER A 725 -9.09 -13.81 24.00
N PRO A 726 -8.68 -13.72 22.73
CA PRO A 726 -9.61 -13.79 21.60
C PRO A 726 -10.17 -15.21 21.39
N THR A 727 -11.43 -15.40 21.77
CA THR A 727 -12.29 -16.48 21.25
C THR A 727 -12.92 -16.06 19.92
N GLU A 728 -13.45 -17.01 19.14
CA GLU A 728 -13.98 -16.74 17.78
C GLU A 728 -15.19 -15.79 17.72
N GLU A 729 -15.84 -15.51 18.85
CA GLU A 729 -16.98 -14.59 18.97
C GLU A 729 -16.60 -13.21 19.54
N SER A 730 -15.32 -13.00 19.86
CA SER A 730 -14.86 -11.89 20.70
C SER A 730 -14.05 -10.82 19.95
N VAL A 731 -13.45 -9.88 20.70
CA VAL A 731 -12.72 -8.74 20.19
C VAL A 731 -11.38 -9.19 19.56
N PRO A 732 -11.07 -8.80 18.30
CA PRO A 732 -9.80 -9.12 17.67
C PRO A 732 -8.59 -8.54 18.43
N SER A 733 -7.53 -9.33 18.56
CA SER A 733 -6.27 -8.94 19.24
C SER A 733 -5.53 -7.75 18.62
N ASP A 734 -5.91 -7.34 17.40
CA ASP A 734 -5.37 -6.16 16.72
C ASP A 734 -6.23 -4.89 16.85
N LEU A 735 -7.29 -4.91 17.68
CA LEU A 735 -8.08 -3.73 18.01
C LEU A 735 -7.22 -2.67 18.71
N SER A 736 -7.18 -1.47 18.12
CA SER A 736 -6.72 -0.26 18.82
C SER A 736 -7.83 0.29 19.72
N VAL A 737 -7.50 0.58 20.99
CA VAL A 737 -8.39 1.12 22.02
C VAL A 737 -7.79 2.41 22.60
N ALA A 738 -7.92 3.52 21.86
CA ALA A 738 -7.38 4.83 22.26
C ALA A 738 -8.43 5.67 23.00
N LEU A 739 -8.14 6.05 24.25
CA LEU A 739 -9.01 6.79 25.15
C LEU A 739 -8.40 8.15 25.52
N SER A 740 -8.89 9.21 24.88
CA SER A 740 -8.58 10.60 25.24
C SER A 740 -9.57 11.08 26.30
N LEU A 741 -9.07 11.37 27.52
CA LEU A 741 -9.86 11.93 28.62
C LEU A 741 -9.61 13.45 28.75
N PRO A 742 -10.59 14.24 29.23
CA PRO A 742 -10.37 15.64 29.55
C PRO A 742 -9.40 15.76 30.74
N MET A 743 -8.50 16.74 30.67
CA MET A 743 -7.66 17.12 31.82
C MET A 743 -8.52 17.47 33.04
N ARG A 744 -8.17 16.95 34.22
CA ARG A 744 -8.68 17.46 35.50
C ARG A 744 -8.07 18.82 35.82
N GLU A 745 -8.82 19.64 36.54
CA GLU A 745 -8.42 21.00 36.96
C GLU A 745 -7.41 21.02 38.13
N ASP A 746 -6.75 19.88 38.43
CA ASP A 746 -5.89 19.64 39.60
C ASP A 746 -4.51 20.35 39.54
N GLY A 747 -4.51 21.67 39.29
CA GLY A 747 -3.46 22.65 39.63
C GLY A 747 -2.12 22.59 38.88
N ASN A 748 -1.63 21.41 38.52
CA ASN A 748 -0.29 21.20 37.94
C ASN A 748 -0.27 21.45 36.42
N ALA A 749 -0.56 22.68 36.02
CA ALA A 749 -0.58 23.12 34.64
C ALA A 749 0.82 23.20 34.01
N SER A 750 1.29 22.10 33.41
CA SER A 750 2.07 22.22 32.18
C SER A 750 1.11 22.65 31.07
N GLY A 751 1.42 23.75 30.38
CA GLY A 751 0.47 24.49 29.52
C GLY A 751 0.10 23.84 28.19
N LEU A 752 -0.24 22.54 28.17
CA LEU A 752 -0.85 21.89 27.02
C LEU A 752 -2.35 22.21 27.00
N ALA A 753 -2.87 22.61 25.84
CA ALA A 753 -4.30 22.84 25.65
C ALA A 753 -5.08 21.51 25.79
N GLN A 754 -6.32 21.60 26.29
CA GLN A 754 -7.17 20.44 26.56
C GLN A 754 -7.40 19.62 25.28
N ALA A 755 -7.00 18.34 25.30
CA ALA A 755 -7.26 17.42 24.22
C ALA A 755 -8.77 17.15 24.08
N TYR A 756 -9.24 16.92 22.85
CA TYR A 756 -10.64 16.57 22.64
C TYR A 756 -10.94 15.20 23.27
N PRO A 757 -12.01 15.03 24.07
CA PRO A 757 -12.34 13.76 24.72
C PRO A 757 -12.99 12.79 23.73
N TYR A 758 -12.43 11.58 23.59
CA TYR A 758 -12.93 10.54 22.68
C TYR A 758 -12.48 9.14 23.11
N LEU A 759 -13.25 8.12 22.71
CA LEU A 759 -12.82 6.72 22.67
C LEU A 759 -12.80 6.29 21.19
N MET A 760 -11.61 6.22 20.61
CA MET A 760 -11.41 5.87 19.20
C MET A 760 -10.93 4.43 19.11
N LEU A 761 -11.79 3.60 18.52
CA LEU A 761 -11.54 2.21 18.22
C LEU A 761 -11.13 2.06 16.75
N SER A 762 -10.12 1.25 16.46
CA SER A 762 -9.71 1.00 15.07
C SER A 762 -9.45 -0.49 14.80
N LEU A 763 -10.11 -1.02 13.77
CA LEU A 763 -9.85 -2.34 13.18
C LEU A 763 -9.26 -2.23 11.77
N HIS A 764 -9.29 -1.05 11.14
CA HIS A 764 -8.87 -0.84 9.75
C HIS A 764 -7.42 -1.26 9.43
N ALA A 765 -7.16 -1.57 8.15
CA ALA A 765 -5.83 -1.93 7.63
C ALA A 765 -4.86 -0.73 7.60
N ALA A 766 -3.60 -0.98 7.21
CA ALA A 766 -2.48 -0.02 7.11
C ALA A 766 -1.96 0.56 8.44
N ARG A 767 -2.57 0.24 9.58
CA ARG A 767 -2.07 0.64 10.91
C ARG A 767 -0.70 0.03 11.18
N LEU A 768 0.18 0.80 11.82
CA LEU A 768 1.36 0.27 12.50
C LEU A 768 0.91 -0.32 13.83
N LEU A 769 1.47 -1.47 14.19
CA LEU A 769 1.25 -2.14 15.47
C LEU A 769 2.60 -2.61 16.02
N ARG A 770 2.75 -2.73 17.34
CA ARG A 770 3.92 -3.36 17.95
C ARG A 770 3.55 -4.20 19.17
N PRO A 771 4.30 -5.29 19.46
CA PRO A 771 4.09 -6.08 20.65
C PRO A 771 4.65 -5.38 21.91
N VAL A 772 3.87 -5.41 22.98
CA VAL A 772 4.28 -5.07 24.36
C VAL A 772 3.73 -6.14 25.30
N ARG A 773 4.31 -6.33 26.48
CA ARG A 773 3.80 -7.26 27.48
C ARG A 773 2.84 -6.55 28.43
N HIS A 774 1.58 -6.97 28.47
CA HIS A 774 0.63 -6.48 29.48
C HIS A 774 0.96 -7.11 30.84
N LEU A 775 1.11 -6.29 31.89
CA LEU A 775 1.66 -6.75 33.17
C LEU A 775 0.69 -7.66 33.94
N ALA A 776 -0.61 -7.34 33.97
CA ALA A 776 -1.57 -8.06 34.81
C ALA A 776 -1.96 -9.45 34.27
N SER A 777 -1.85 -9.70 32.96
CA SER A 777 -2.04 -11.03 32.35
C SER A 777 -0.75 -11.73 31.95
N GLY A 778 0.36 -10.99 31.83
CA GLY A 778 1.64 -11.50 31.33
C GLY A 778 1.69 -11.80 29.82
N ILE A 779 0.58 -11.60 29.10
CA ILE A 779 0.37 -11.85 27.67
C ILE A 779 0.98 -10.70 26.83
N ILE A 780 1.31 -10.97 25.56
CA ILE A 780 1.72 -9.94 24.60
C ILE A 780 0.47 -9.25 24.02
N GLU A 781 0.35 -7.95 24.25
CA GLU A 781 -0.64 -7.07 23.62
C GLU A 781 -0.05 -6.43 22.35
N MET A 782 -0.87 -6.28 21.30
CA MET A 782 -0.53 -5.45 20.15
C MET A 782 -1.11 -4.05 20.35
N ILE A 783 -0.25 -3.03 20.27
CA ILE A 783 -0.63 -1.61 20.45
C ILE A 783 -0.33 -0.75 19.23
N ASP A 784 -1.19 0.24 19.01
CA ASP A 784 -1.16 1.28 17.99
C ASP A 784 -0.40 2.54 18.47
N PRO A 785 0.27 3.30 17.57
CA PRO A 785 0.87 4.59 17.89
C PRO A 785 -0.03 5.63 18.58
N VAL A 786 -1.36 5.53 18.46
CA VAL A 786 -2.30 6.39 19.20
C VAL A 786 -2.50 5.90 20.64
N GLU A 787 -2.67 4.59 20.85
CA GLU A 787 -2.79 4.01 22.21
C GLU A 787 -1.57 4.32 23.07
N GLN A 788 -0.36 4.28 22.48
CA GLN A 788 0.89 4.54 23.17
C GLN A 788 0.96 5.93 23.83
N GLN A 789 0.19 6.93 23.37
CA GLN A 789 0.15 8.25 24.02
C GLN A 789 -0.50 8.22 25.43
N GLN A 790 -1.20 7.13 25.78
CA GLN A 790 -2.00 6.99 27.01
C GLN A 790 -1.53 5.82 27.90
N LEU A 791 -0.49 5.09 27.50
CA LEU A 791 -0.01 3.89 28.21
C LEU A 791 1.34 4.15 28.89
N ASP A 792 1.40 3.95 30.21
CA ASP A 792 2.67 3.81 30.93
C ASP A 792 3.30 2.44 30.62
N ILE A 793 4.34 2.45 29.78
CA ILE A 793 5.11 1.27 29.34
C ILE A 793 6.52 1.32 29.95
N ALA A 794 6.88 0.36 30.79
CA ALA A 794 8.24 0.23 31.35
C ALA A 794 9.20 -0.45 30.36
N ILE A 795 10.44 0.02 30.26
CA ILE A 795 11.44 -0.56 29.34
C ILE A 795 12.01 -1.88 29.91
N GLU A 796 12.22 -1.94 31.22
CA GLU A 796 12.77 -3.10 31.93
C GLU A 796 12.06 -3.24 33.29
N ASP A 797 12.20 -4.38 33.97
CA ASP A 797 11.46 -4.66 35.22
C ASP A 797 11.80 -3.69 36.37
N GLU A 798 13.01 -3.10 36.38
CA GLU A 798 13.41 -2.05 37.33
C GLU A 798 12.66 -0.71 37.13
N HIS A 799 12.03 -0.51 35.96
CA HIS A 799 11.32 0.71 35.60
C HIS A 799 9.80 0.64 35.88
N VAL A 800 9.30 -0.46 36.46
CA VAL A 800 7.87 -0.67 36.73
C VAL A 800 7.43 0.16 37.94
N ARG A 801 6.36 0.95 37.76
CA ARG A 801 5.75 1.84 38.76
C ARG A 801 4.30 1.42 39.03
N PRO A 802 3.64 1.88 40.12
CA PRO A 802 2.23 1.56 40.39
C PRO A 802 1.24 1.99 39.30
N CYS A 803 1.59 2.94 38.44
CA CYS A 803 0.81 3.34 37.26
C CYS A 803 1.14 2.56 35.98
N THR A 804 2.21 1.75 35.98
CA THR A 804 2.65 1.01 34.80
C THR A 804 1.69 -0.13 34.47
N THR A 805 1.17 -0.11 33.24
CA THR A 805 0.24 -1.14 32.72
C THR A 805 0.96 -2.18 31.86
N HIS A 806 2.04 -1.77 31.20
CA HIS A 806 2.75 -2.55 30.19
C HIS A 806 4.27 -2.53 30.39
N ARG A 807 4.95 -3.48 29.77
CA ARG A 807 6.40 -3.55 29.68
C ARG A 807 6.84 -3.84 28.26
N GLU A 808 8.03 -3.39 27.86
CA GLU A 808 8.65 -3.84 26.62
C GLU A 808 8.90 -5.35 26.60
N VAL A 809 8.90 -5.91 25.38
CA VAL A 809 9.35 -7.28 25.11
C VAL A 809 10.87 -7.37 25.27
N SER A 810 11.59 -6.31 24.88
CA SER A 810 13.03 -6.13 25.08
C SER A 810 13.38 -4.64 25.06
N ALA A 811 14.39 -4.20 25.81
CA ALA A 811 14.93 -2.83 25.69
C ALA A 811 15.35 -2.47 24.24
N ASN A 812 15.65 -3.49 23.42
CA ASN A 812 16.00 -3.35 22.01
C ASN A 812 14.80 -3.13 21.06
N SER A 813 13.54 -3.19 21.52
CA SER A 813 12.32 -3.07 20.69
C SER A 813 12.33 -1.88 19.73
N MET A 814 12.91 -0.75 20.15
CA MET A 814 12.95 0.51 19.38
C MET A 814 13.89 0.48 18.16
N LEU A 815 14.77 -0.51 18.02
CA LEU A 815 15.79 -0.54 16.96
C LEU A 815 15.31 -1.28 15.71
N SER A 816 15.73 -0.82 14.53
CA SER A 816 15.51 -1.54 13.25
C SER A 816 16.49 -2.70 13.07
N ALA A 817 16.15 -3.65 12.19
CA ALA A 817 16.96 -4.82 11.87
C ALA A 817 18.46 -4.53 11.60
N VAL A 818 18.81 -3.44 10.91
CA VAL A 818 20.23 -3.08 10.65
C VAL A 818 20.91 -2.48 11.88
N ALA A 819 20.20 -1.69 12.69
CA ALA A 819 20.76 -1.09 13.91
C ALA A 819 21.12 -2.18 14.94
N LEU A 820 20.27 -3.21 15.07
CA LEU A 820 20.46 -4.38 15.94
C LEU A 820 21.72 -5.24 15.62
N LEU A 821 22.45 -4.94 14.55
CA LEU A 821 23.72 -5.58 14.19
C LEU A 821 24.95 -4.81 14.70
N THR A 822 24.73 -3.62 15.26
CA THR A 822 25.77 -2.77 15.86
C THR A 822 26.07 -3.28 17.27
N PRO A 823 27.24 -3.89 17.54
CA PRO A 823 27.57 -4.34 18.88
C PRO A 823 27.75 -3.15 19.82
N PHE A 824 27.35 -3.29 21.08
CA PHE A 824 27.57 -2.29 22.15
C PHE A 824 27.09 -0.87 21.78
N GLN A 825 26.01 -0.74 21.00
CA GLN A 825 25.49 0.53 20.49
C GLN A 825 25.22 1.56 21.61
N ASN A 826 24.86 1.10 22.81
CA ASN A 826 24.64 1.90 24.01
C ASN A 826 25.89 2.63 24.55
N HIS A 827 27.10 2.23 24.16
CA HIS A 827 28.36 2.87 24.52
C HIS A 827 28.85 3.89 23.47
N ASN A 828 28.14 4.04 22.35
CA ASN A 828 28.52 4.89 21.22
C ASN A 828 27.67 6.16 21.16
N GLN A 829 28.24 7.24 20.62
CA GLN A 829 27.48 8.48 20.38
C GLN A 829 26.44 8.25 19.28
N SER A 830 25.21 8.76 19.44
CA SER A 830 24.10 8.53 18.50
C SER A 830 24.43 8.79 17.00
N PRO A 831 25.16 9.86 16.61
CA PRO A 831 25.53 10.09 15.21
C PRO A 831 26.40 8.98 14.62
N ARG A 832 27.32 8.40 15.41
CA ARG A 832 28.16 7.27 14.99
C ARG A 832 27.32 6.03 14.68
N CYS A 833 26.28 5.78 15.48
CA CYS A 833 25.33 4.69 15.26
C CYS A 833 24.48 4.91 13.98
N MET A 834 24.11 6.16 13.70
CA MET A 834 23.40 6.56 12.47
C MET A 834 24.29 6.35 11.23
N TYR A 835 25.53 6.83 11.27
CA TYR A 835 26.52 6.59 10.22
C TYR A 835 26.79 5.09 10.02
N GLN A 836 26.88 4.31 11.10
CA GLN A 836 27.02 2.86 11.00
C GLN A 836 25.86 2.21 10.23
N CYS A 837 24.61 2.61 10.51
CA CYS A 837 23.44 2.12 9.78
C CYS A 837 23.46 2.49 8.29
N GLN A 838 24.01 3.66 7.94
CA GLN A 838 24.16 4.09 6.54
C GLN A 838 25.27 3.33 5.82
N MET A 839 26.46 3.27 6.42
CA MET A 839 27.64 2.65 5.82
C MET A 839 27.52 1.13 5.72
N ALA A 840 26.86 0.45 6.68
CA ALA A 840 26.58 -0.98 6.61
C ALA A 840 25.72 -1.37 5.37
N LYS A 841 24.98 -0.42 4.80
CA LYS A 841 24.23 -0.57 3.54
C LYS A 841 25.06 -0.17 2.30
N GLN A 842 26.36 0.06 2.46
CA GLN A 842 27.33 0.41 1.41
C GLN A 842 28.60 -0.44 1.47
N THR A 843 28.80 -1.28 2.50
CA THR A 843 29.95 -2.18 2.61
C THR A 843 29.97 -3.20 1.48
N LEU A 844 31.16 -3.48 0.95
CA LEU A 844 31.39 -4.60 0.06
C LEU A 844 31.42 -5.90 0.88
N GLY A 845 30.48 -6.80 0.61
CA GLY A 845 30.22 -8.05 1.34
C GLY A 845 29.55 -9.07 0.41
N SER A 846 29.01 -10.16 0.96
CA SER A 846 28.22 -11.11 0.17
C SER A 846 26.77 -10.62 -0.01
N ALA A 847 26.30 -10.50 -1.26
CA ALA A 847 24.95 -10.04 -1.58
C ALA A 847 23.94 -11.19 -1.80
N VAL A 848 24.38 -12.25 -2.50
CA VAL A 848 23.67 -13.49 -2.86
C VAL A 848 24.70 -14.60 -3.10
N HIS A 849 24.36 -15.87 -2.88
CA HIS A 849 25.13 -17.00 -3.40
C HIS A 849 24.76 -17.32 -4.86
N SER A 850 23.50 -17.08 -5.25
CA SER A 850 22.94 -17.26 -6.60
C SER A 850 23.46 -16.27 -7.68
N LEU A 851 24.63 -15.64 -7.46
CA LEU A 851 25.23 -14.57 -8.29
C LEU A 851 25.21 -14.84 -9.80
N ARG A 852 25.43 -16.10 -10.21
CA ARG A 852 25.38 -16.51 -11.63
C ARG A 852 24.01 -16.24 -12.26
N HIS A 853 22.91 -16.53 -11.57
CA HIS A 853 21.56 -16.36 -12.11
C HIS A 853 21.14 -14.89 -12.18
N HIS A 854 21.72 -14.05 -11.30
CA HIS A 854 21.54 -12.61 -11.31
C HIS A 854 22.15 -11.91 -12.55
N SER A 855 21.48 -10.82 -12.95
CA SER A 855 21.78 -10.02 -14.14
C SER A 855 21.64 -8.52 -13.87
N ASP A 856 21.93 -8.09 -12.65
CA ASP A 856 21.85 -6.69 -12.22
C ASP A 856 22.93 -5.81 -12.90
N SER A 857 22.74 -4.49 -12.86
CA SER A 857 23.63 -3.55 -13.56
C SER A 857 25.01 -3.45 -12.93
N LYS A 858 25.09 -3.55 -11.60
CA LYS A 858 26.30 -3.67 -10.78
C LYS A 858 26.01 -4.52 -9.55
N MET A 859 26.93 -5.42 -9.21
CA MET A 859 26.97 -6.17 -7.95
C MET A 859 28.40 -6.16 -7.41
N TYR A 860 28.54 -6.44 -6.12
CA TYR A 860 29.81 -6.42 -5.40
C TYR A 860 29.95 -7.73 -4.61
N SER A 861 31.17 -8.25 -4.49
CA SER A 861 31.43 -9.45 -3.69
C SER A 861 32.75 -9.34 -2.94
N LEU A 862 32.75 -9.67 -1.65
CA LEU A 862 33.97 -9.86 -0.86
C LEU A 862 34.50 -11.28 -1.06
N GLN A 863 35.77 -11.45 -1.41
CA GLN A 863 36.33 -12.77 -1.75
C GLN A 863 36.65 -13.63 -0.52
N THR A 864 36.96 -12.99 0.62
CA THR A 864 37.33 -13.65 1.88
C THR A 864 36.54 -13.08 3.08
N PRO A 865 35.19 -13.15 3.05
CA PRO A 865 34.36 -12.67 4.13
C PRO A 865 34.47 -13.63 5.33
N GLN A 866 34.22 -13.13 6.53
CA GLN A 866 34.33 -13.90 7.77
C GLN A 866 33.20 -13.58 8.73
N LEU A 867 32.82 -14.57 9.56
CA LEU A 867 31.95 -14.38 10.70
C LEU A 867 32.57 -13.38 11.70
N PRO A 868 31.82 -12.36 12.17
CA PRO A 868 32.33 -11.43 13.17
C PRO A 868 32.44 -12.10 14.54
N ILE A 869 33.62 -12.03 15.17
CA ILE A 869 33.88 -12.64 16.49
C ILE A 869 32.93 -12.07 17.57
N VAL A 870 32.68 -10.76 17.52
CA VAL A 870 31.69 -10.07 18.38
C VAL A 870 30.39 -9.89 17.58
N ARG A 871 29.32 -10.58 17.96
CA ARG A 871 28.02 -10.53 17.27
C ARG A 871 26.85 -10.39 18.25
N THR A 872 25.75 -9.80 17.78
CA THR A 872 24.47 -9.73 18.50
C THR A 872 23.66 -11.00 18.23
N THR A 873 22.69 -11.36 19.09
CA THR A 873 21.88 -12.58 18.86
C THR A 873 21.08 -12.47 17.55
N GLN A 874 20.65 -11.25 17.22
CA GLN A 874 19.94 -10.88 15.99
C GLN A 874 20.76 -11.20 14.73
N THR A 875 22.09 -11.24 14.82
CA THR A 875 22.95 -11.62 13.68
C THR A 875 22.66 -13.06 13.24
N SER A 876 22.52 -13.99 14.18
CA SER A 876 22.16 -15.39 13.90
C SER A 876 20.65 -15.59 13.73
N GLU A 877 19.80 -14.86 14.46
CA GLU A 877 18.34 -14.90 14.27
C GLU A 877 17.90 -14.49 12.85
N TYR A 878 18.61 -13.53 12.23
CA TYR A 878 18.43 -13.15 10.83
C TYR A 878 19.21 -14.03 9.83
N GLY A 879 19.92 -15.08 10.27
CA GLY A 879 20.68 -15.96 9.37
C GLY A 879 21.84 -15.29 8.62
N LEU A 880 22.39 -14.17 9.15
CA LEU A 880 23.47 -13.42 8.49
C LEU A 880 24.84 -14.11 8.60
N ASP A 881 24.91 -15.23 9.31
CA ASP A 881 26.12 -16.05 9.41
C ASP A 881 26.48 -16.69 8.05
N ASP A 882 25.49 -16.95 7.18
CA ASP A 882 25.73 -17.49 5.82
C ASP A 882 26.16 -16.40 4.82
N LEU A 883 25.73 -15.15 5.06
CA LEU A 883 26.05 -13.97 4.25
C LEU A 883 26.92 -12.96 5.03
N PRO A 884 28.18 -13.31 5.38
CA PRO A 884 29.09 -12.41 6.10
C PRO A 884 29.44 -11.15 5.31
N GLN A 885 29.53 -10.02 6.02
CA GLN A 885 29.55 -8.65 5.45
C GLN A 885 30.88 -7.91 5.64
N GLY A 886 31.95 -8.62 5.99
CA GLY A 886 33.27 -8.05 6.28
C GLY A 886 34.29 -9.14 6.61
N THR A 887 35.44 -8.75 7.18
CA THR A 887 36.52 -9.68 7.57
C THR A 887 37.11 -9.24 8.92
N ASN A 888 37.62 -10.16 9.75
CA ASN A 888 38.20 -9.80 11.04
C ASN A 888 39.64 -9.28 10.85
N ALA A 889 39.99 -8.20 11.52
CA ALA A 889 41.30 -7.57 11.44
C ALA A 889 41.90 -7.34 12.84
N LEU A 890 43.22 -7.49 12.96
CA LEU A 890 43.96 -7.05 14.15
C LEU A 890 44.21 -5.55 14.03
N VAL A 891 43.54 -4.76 14.88
CA VAL A 891 43.67 -3.29 14.92
C VAL A 891 44.58 -2.90 16.08
N ALA A 892 45.56 -2.05 15.81
CA ALA A 892 46.43 -1.46 16.82
C ALA A 892 46.15 0.05 16.92
N VAL A 893 45.69 0.52 18.08
CA VAL A 893 45.47 1.94 18.34
C VAL A 893 46.80 2.55 18.80
N ILE A 894 47.59 3.04 17.84
CA ILE A 894 48.92 3.60 18.08
C ILE A 894 49.24 4.69 17.05
N SER A 895 49.68 5.87 17.52
CA SER A 895 50.29 6.87 16.65
C SER A 895 51.76 6.52 16.43
N TYR A 896 52.13 6.19 15.20
CA TYR A 896 53.47 5.66 14.90
C TYR A 896 54.09 6.18 13.59
N THR A 897 53.30 6.42 12.54
CA THR A 897 53.85 6.73 11.21
C THR A 897 53.70 8.19 10.79
N SER A 898 52.82 8.94 11.47
CA SER A 898 52.35 10.27 11.10
C SER A 898 51.57 10.34 9.77
N TYR A 899 51.32 9.21 9.11
CA TYR A 899 50.34 9.08 8.02
C TYR A 899 48.96 8.61 8.52
N ASP A 900 48.81 8.46 9.85
CA ASP A 900 47.63 8.05 10.62
C ASP A 900 46.83 9.27 11.18
N MET A 901 46.89 10.42 10.50
CA MET A 901 46.20 11.66 10.84
C MET A 901 44.89 11.85 10.04
N GLU A 902 43.95 12.65 10.56
CA GLU A 902 42.71 13.08 9.86
C GLU A 902 41.87 11.91 9.30
N ASP A 903 41.45 11.00 10.18
CA ASP A 903 40.69 9.77 9.84
C ASP A 903 41.38 8.89 8.77
N ALA A 904 42.71 8.95 8.67
CA ALA A 904 43.50 8.01 7.89
C ALA A 904 43.81 6.72 8.68
N MET A 905 43.83 5.58 7.98
CA MET A 905 44.29 4.30 8.52
C MET A 905 45.32 3.63 7.61
N ILE A 906 46.08 2.68 8.17
CA ILE A 906 47.24 2.06 7.51
C ILE A 906 47.09 0.54 7.51
N VAL A 907 47.32 -0.07 6.35
CA VAL A 907 47.22 -1.52 6.16
C VAL A 907 48.62 -2.14 6.10
N ASN A 908 48.79 -3.26 6.80
CA ASN A 908 49.96 -4.11 6.64
C ASN A 908 50.02 -4.64 5.20
N LYS A 909 51.01 -4.17 4.42
CA LYS A 909 51.21 -4.62 3.03
C LYS A 909 51.34 -6.15 2.93
N GLY A 910 51.99 -6.80 3.90
CA GLY A 910 52.12 -8.26 3.93
C GLY A 910 50.80 -9.02 4.18
N SER A 911 49.73 -8.33 4.62
CA SER A 911 48.36 -8.87 4.65
C SER A 911 47.61 -8.56 3.36
N LEU A 912 47.80 -7.37 2.77
CA LEU A 912 47.24 -6.99 1.48
C LEU A 912 47.73 -7.91 0.35
N ASP A 913 49.04 -8.16 0.28
CA ASP A 913 49.67 -9.06 -0.69
C ASP A 913 49.15 -10.52 -0.57
N ARG A 914 48.44 -10.86 0.52
CA ARG A 914 47.77 -12.15 0.77
C ARG A 914 46.25 -12.12 0.51
N GLY A 915 45.71 -11.02 -0.02
CA GLY A 915 44.29 -10.88 -0.36
C GLY A 915 43.39 -10.33 0.75
N PHE A 916 43.94 -9.67 1.78
CA PHE A 916 43.13 -9.00 2.80
C PHE A 916 42.20 -7.95 2.18
N THR A 917 40.90 -8.03 2.46
CA THR A 917 39.83 -7.19 1.88
C THR A 917 39.74 -7.18 0.35
N HIS A 918 40.29 -8.19 -0.34
CA HIS A 918 40.13 -8.34 -1.78
C HIS A 918 38.66 -8.69 -2.14
N GLY A 919 38.13 -8.02 -3.15
CA GLY A 919 36.76 -8.19 -3.61
C GLY A 919 36.62 -7.82 -5.09
N THR A 920 35.58 -8.35 -5.71
CA THR A 920 35.30 -8.26 -7.15
C THR A 920 34.06 -7.42 -7.42
N VAL A 921 33.97 -6.89 -8.65
CA VAL A 921 32.84 -6.10 -9.14
C VAL A 921 32.24 -6.80 -10.35
N TYR A 922 30.91 -6.90 -10.39
CA TYR A 922 30.19 -7.54 -11.48
C TYR A 922 29.23 -6.54 -12.12
N ARG A 923 29.62 -5.96 -13.25
CA ARG A 923 28.79 -5.02 -14.04
C ARG A 923 28.17 -5.72 -15.24
N LEU A 924 26.88 -5.48 -15.53
CA LEU A 924 26.30 -5.91 -16.80
C LEU A 924 26.48 -4.84 -17.88
N LEU A 925 27.28 -5.11 -18.90
CA LEU A 925 27.06 -4.52 -20.22
C LEU A 925 25.88 -5.24 -20.90
N ALA A 926 24.96 -4.48 -21.49
CA ALA A 926 23.90 -5.01 -22.33
C ALA A 926 23.98 -4.35 -23.70
N LEU A 927 24.07 -5.17 -24.76
CA LEU A 927 24.19 -4.73 -26.15
C LEU A 927 22.99 -5.21 -26.96
N ASP A 928 22.60 -4.41 -27.96
CA ASP A 928 21.54 -4.72 -28.91
C ASP A 928 22.02 -4.31 -30.32
N ALA A 929 21.93 -5.21 -31.30
CA ALA A 929 22.42 -4.94 -32.66
C ALA A 929 21.67 -3.78 -33.33
N MET A 930 20.39 -3.58 -32.95
CA MET A 930 19.57 -2.50 -33.50
C MET A 930 19.99 -1.14 -32.93
N GLU A 931 20.30 -1.06 -31.64
CA GLU A 931 20.72 0.18 -30.97
C GLU A 931 22.17 0.58 -31.31
N ALA A 932 22.97 -0.35 -31.83
CA ALA A 932 24.33 -0.07 -32.32
C ALA A 932 24.35 0.73 -33.64
N MET A 933 23.26 0.74 -34.42
CA MET A 933 23.22 1.33 -35.76
C MET A 933 22.44 2.65 -35.81
N SER A 934 23.05 3.68 -36.43
CA SER A 934 22.50 5.05 -36.51
C SER A 934 21.31 5.25 -37.46
N GLY A 935 20.79 4.18 -38.08
CA GLY A 935 19.75 4.26 -39.11
C GLY A 935 18.75 3.11 -39.03
N PRO A 936 17.42 3.36 -39.10
CA PRO A 936 16.41 2.34 -38.85
C PRO A 936 16.38 1.21 -39.90
N LYS A 937 16.78 1.49 -41.15
CA LYS A 937 16.87 0.45 -42.19
C LYS A 937 18.09 -0.47 -42.04
N ASP A 938 19.19 0.05 -41.50
CA ASP A 938 20.38 -0.76 -41.17
C ASP A 938 20.10 -1.62 -39.94
N ALA A 939 19.50 -1.05 -38.89
CA ALA A 939 19.16 -1.75 -37.66
C ALA A 939 18.28 -3.00 -37.90
N ASP A 940 17.32 -2.93 -38.83
CA ASP A 940 16.43 -4.05 -39.17
C ASP A 940 17.15 -5.26 -39.84
N MET A 941 18.37 -5.05 -40.34
CA MET A 941 19.22 -6.01 -41.07
C MET A 941 20.64 -6.10 -40.49
N ALA A 942 20.79 -5.77 -39.20
CA ALA A 942 22.05 -5.84 -38.46
C ALA A 942 22.10 -7.07 -37.52
N TRP A 943 23.24 -7.73 -37.45
CA TRP A 943 23.51 -8.83 -36.51
C TRP A 943 24.95 -8.79 -36.01
N PHE A 944 25.25 -9.54 -34.94
CA PHE A 944 26.61 -9.67 -34.44
C PHE A 944 27.41 -10.61 -35.36
N SER A 945 28.57 -10.15 -35.84
CA SER A 945 29.46 -10.92 -36.72
C SER A 945 30.82 -10.23 -36.82
N ASN A 946 31.89 -11.03 -36.81
CA ASN A 946 33.25 -10.58 -37.14
C ASN A 946 33.60 -10.79 -38.64
N PHE A 947 32.69 -11.41 -39.40
CA PHE A 947 32.84 -11.75 -40.82
C PHE A 947 31.72 -11.14 -41.68
N ALA A 948 32.04 -10.81 -42.94
CA ALA A 948 31.05 -10.41 -43.93
C ALA A 948 30.66 -11.62 -44.79
N PRO A 949 29.36 -11.93 -44.97
CA PRO A 949 28.91 -13.16 -45.65
C PRO A 949 29.24 -13.19 -47.16
N ASP A 950 29.51 -12.04 -47.76
CA ASP A 950 29.81 -11.90 -49.19
C ASP A 950 31.34 -11.91 -49.50
N ALA A 951 32.21 -12.00 -48.48
CA ALA A 951 33.65 -11.83 -48.66
C ALA A 951 34.38 -13.15 -48.99
N SER A 952 35.19 -13.14 -50.06
CA SER A 952 36.04 -14.27 -50.46
C SER A 952 37.37 -14.37 -49.68
N GLU A 953 37.66 -13.41 -48.79
CA GLU A 953 38.86 -13.37 -47.95
C GLU A 953 38.46 -13.31 -46.47
N LEU A 954 39.19 -14.01 -45.59
CA LEU A 954 39.01 -13.94 -44.13
C LEU A 954 39.53 -12.60 -43.57
N ALA A 955 38.82 -11.51 -43.88
CA ALA A 955 39.03 -10.21 -43.27
C ALA A 955 38.31 -10.13 -41.91
N ALA A 956 38.83 -10.82 -40.89
CA ALA A 956 38.36 -10.71 -39.50
C ALA A 956 39.07 -9.54 -38.79
N PRO A 957 38.47 -8.33 -38.67
CA PRO A 957 39.19 -7.14 -38.20
C PRO A 957 39.66 -7.26 -36.74
N HIS A 958 38.99 -8.07 -35.92
CA HIS A 958 39.19 -8.13 -34.46
C HIS A 958 39.38 -9.55 -33.90
N GLU A 959 39.89 -10.47 -34.73
CA GLU A 959 40.10 -11.91 -34.46
C GLU A 959 40.91 -12.23 -33.18
N ARG A 960 41.76 -11.31 -32.70
CA ARG A 960 42.52 -11.46 -31.42
C ARG A 960 41.68 -11.24 -30.15
N THR A 961 40.44 -10.79 -30.29
CA THR A 961 39.60 -10.30 -29.18
C THR A 961 38.14 -10.72 -29.29
N LEU A 962 37.66 -10.99 -30.52
CA LEU A 962 36.31 -11.43 -30.81
C LEU A 962 36.37 -12.70 -31.66
N ASP A 963 35.42 -13.61 -31.43
CA ASP A 963 35.19 -14.84 -32.18
C ASP A 963 34.57 -14.57 -33.57
N ALA A 964 34.05 -15.61 -34.22
CA ALA A 964 33.39 -15.49 -35.53
C ALA A 964 32.02 -14.77 -35.46
N GLU A 965 31.26 -14.98 -34.38
CA GLU A 965 29.98 -14.32 -34.11
C GLU A 965 30.18 -12.84 -33.72
N GLY A 966 31.42 -12.35 -33.62
CA GLY A 966 31.71 -10.98 -33.23
C GLY A 966 31.53 -10.72 -31.73
N LEU A 967 31.59 -11.77 -30.91
CA LEU A 967 31.48 -11.72 -29.45
C LEU A 967 32.82 -12.10 -28.80
N PRO A 968 33.10 -11.70 -27.55
CA PRO A 968 34.34 -12.04 -26.87
C PRO A 968 34.21 -13.38 -26.13
N ALA A 969 35.27 -14.18 -26.13
CA ALA A 969 35.28 -15.45 -25.42
C ALA A 969 35.30 -15.27 -23.89
N VAL A 970 34.68 -16.20 -23.16
CA VAL A 970 34.73 -16.24 -21.70
C VAL A 970 36.18 -16.50 -21.25
N GLY A 971 36.64 -15.73 -20.26
CA GLY A 971 38.01 -15.67 -19.78
C GLY A 971 38.88 -14.60 -20.46
N THR A 972 38.44 -13.98 -21.56
CA THR A 972 39.23 -12.96 -22.27
C THR A 972 39.26 -11.64 -21.48
N TYR A 973 40.46 -11.04 -21.36
CA TYR A 973 40.64 -9.67 -20.85
C TYR A 973 40.46 -8.65 -21.97
N ILE A 974 39.57 -7.68 -21.77
CA ILE A 974 39.29 -6.59 -22.70
C ILE A 974 39.76 -5.27 -22.08
N ALA A 975 40.77 -4.65 -22.67
CA ALA A 975 41.30 -3.36 -22.21
C ALA A 975 40.34 -2.17 -22.50
N THR A 976 40.50 -1.06 -21.76
CA THR A 976 39.78 0.20 -22.04
C THR A 976 39.88 0.60 -23.52
N GLY A 977 38.74 0.81 -24.19
CA GLY A 977 38.68 1.19 -25.61
C GLY A 977 38.93 0.06 -26.62
N ALA A 978 39.26 -1.15 -26.18
CA ALA A 978 39.32 -2.34 -27.04
C ALA A 978 37.91 -2.76 -27.53
N PRO A 979 37.79 -3.51 -28.63
CA PRO A 979 36.51 -4.02 -29.10
C PRO A 979 35.89 -5.00 -28.10
N VAL A 980 34.58 -4.86 -27.89
CA VAL A 980 33.74 -5.71 -27.03
C VAL A 980 32.73 -6.51 -27.85
N ALA A 981 32.23 -5.94 -28.95
CA ALA A 981 31.41 -6.67 -29.90
C ALA A 981 31.50 -6.05 -31.30
N CYS A 982 31.30 -6.85 -32.34
CA CYS A 982 31.24 -6.41 -33.73
C CYS A 982 29.83 -6.65 -34.29
N VAL A 983 29.21 -5.62 -34.86
CA VAL A 983 27.89 -5.67 -35.51
C VAL A 983 28.06 -5.40 -36.99
N TYR A 984 27.55 -6.27 -37.85
CA TYR A 984 27.54 -6.12 -39.30
C TYR A 984 26.12 -5.78 -39.79
N SER A 985 26.00 -4.85 -40.74
CA SER A 985 24.74 -4.61 -41.49
C SER A 985 24.89 -5.06 -42.94
N ALA A 986 23.92 -5.82 -43.45
CA ALA A 986 23.84 -6.17 -44.86
C ALA A 986 23.46 -4.98 -45.78
N VAL A 987 22.94 -3.88 -45.21
CA VAL A 987 22.48 -2.71 -45.97
C VAL A 987 23.62 -1.73 -46.23
N SER A 988 24.38 -1.33 -45.20
CA SER A 988 25.60 -0.54 -45.34
C SER A 988 26.82 -1.35 -45.80
N LYS A 989 26.77 -2.69 -45.67
CA LYS A 989 27.90 -3.62 -45.81
C LYS A 989 29.11 -3.25 -44.95
N SER A 990 28.87 -2.61 -43.80
CA SER A 990 29.92 -2.12 -42.89
C SER A 990 29.83 -2.76 -41.50
N PHE A 991 30.98 -2.85 -40.85
CA PHE A 991 31.10 -3.25 -39.45
C PHE A 991 31.02 -2.02 -38.53
N THR A 992 30.24 -2.12 -37.47
CA THR A 992 30.19 -1.17 -36.36
C THR A 992 30.67 -1.85 -35.09
N VAL A 993 31.75 -1.31 -34.52
CA VAL A 993 32.50 -1.92 -33.43
C VAL A 993 32.17 -1.24 -32.12
N VAL A 994 31.53 -1.97 -31.21
CA VAL A 994 31.28 -1.51 -29.84
C VAL A 994 32.56 -1.66 -29.03
N LYS A 995 33.01 -0.58 -28.39
CA LYS A 995 34.27 -0.52 -27.61
C LYS A 995 34.01 -0.42 -26.10
N MET A 996 34.94 -0.94 -25.29
CA MET A 996 34.82 -0.95 -23.83
C MET A 996 34.82 0.48 -23.24
N LYS A 997 33.84 0.75 -22.36
CA LYS A 997 33.61 2.06 -21.71
C LYS A 997 33.79 1.95 -20.20
N GLY A 998 35.02 2.19 -19.74
CA GLY A 998 35.42 2.13 -18.34
C GLY A 998 36.84 1.58 -18.22
N SER A 999 37.08 0.84 -17.14
CA SER A 999 38.25 -0.01 -16.93
C SER A 999 38.45 -1.06 -18.03
N GLY A 1000 39.56 -1.79 -17.97
CA GLY A 1000 39.69 -3.07 -18.65
C GLY A 1000 39.34 -4.21 -17.69
N ALA A 1001 38.75 -5.30 -18.20
CA ALA A 1001 38.14 -6.35 -17.38
C ALA A 1001 38.05 -7.72 -18.07
N TYR A 1002 37.73 -8.76 -17.29
CA TYR A 1002 37.59 -10.15 -17.74
C TYR A 1002 36.13 -10.56 -18.02
N VAL A 1003 35.89 -11.18 -19.19
CA VAL A 1003 34.56 -11.70 -19.58
C VAL A 1003 34.24 -12.99 -18.82
N GLU A 1004 33.40 -12.94 -17.78
CA GLU A 1004 33.05 -14.12 -16.95
C GLU A 1004 31.82 -14.92 -17.47
N ASP A 1005 30.90 -14.34 -18.25
CA ASP A 1005 29.66 -15.01 -18.73
C ASP A 1005 29.04 -14.23 -19.89
N VAL A 1006 28.59 -14.89 -20.97
CA VAL A 1006 28.01 -14.29 -22.20
C VAL A 1006 26.64 -14.91 -22.51
N ARG A 1007 25.59 -14.09 -22.69
CA ARG A 1007 24.19 -14.55 -22.79
C ARG A 1007 23.41 -14.00 -23.99
N ILE A 1008 23.34 -14.81 -25.05
CA ILE A 1008 22.46 -14.61 -26.22
C ILE A 1008 20.99 -14.66 -25.77
N LEU A 1009 20.16 -13.68 -26.17
CA LEU A 1009 18.79 -13.48 -25.65
C LEU A 1009 17.80 -13.06 -26.75
N ASN A 1010 17.16 -14.05 -27.38
CA ASN A 1010 16.19 -13.81 -28.45
C ASN A 1010 14.99 -12.97 -27.99
N ASN A 1011 14.84 -11.80 -28.59
CA ASN A 1011 13.75 -10.85 -28.30
C ASN A 1011 12.44 -11.30 -28.95
N ARG A 1012 11.31 -11.09 -28.26
CA ARG A 1012 9.99 -11.68 -28.59
C ARG A 1012 9.13 -10.88 -29.57
N LYS A 1013 9.58 -9.71 -30.04
CA LYS A 1013 8.80 -8.83 -30.93
C LYS A 1013 8.78 -9.31 -32.39
N GLY A 1014 8.03 -10.39 -32.65
CA GLY A 1014 7.49 -10.73 -33.97
C GLY A 1014 8.49 -11.09 -35.06
N GLY A 1015 8.83 -12.37 -35.18
CA GLY A 1015 9.62 -12.93 -36.28
C GLY A 1015 10.83 -13.73 -35.79
N SER A 1016 11.39 -14.57 -36.68
CA SER A 1016 12.55 -15.42 -36.40
C SER A 1016 13.85 -14.60 -36.40
N ARG A 1017 14.00 -13.70 -35.43
CA ARG A 1017 15.13 -12.77 -35.31
C ARG A 1017 15.96 -13.11 -34.07
N MET A 1018 17.15 -13.66 -34.32
CA MET A 1018 18.11 -13.98 -33.27
C MET A 1018 18.75 -12.69 -32.75
N LEU A 1019 18.64 -12.43 -31.44
CA LEU A 1019 19.16 -11.20 -30.85
C LEU A 1019 20.25 -11.56 -29.84
N GLN A 1020 21.49 -11.50 -30.32
CA GLN A 1020 22.66 -11.90 -29.56
C GLN A 1020 23.09 -10.80 -28.59
N ARG A 1021 22.51 -10.79 -27.39
CA ARG A 1021 23.02 -9.93 -26.32
C ARG A 1021 24.35 -10.49 -25.82
N CYS A 1022 25.30 -9.61 -25.54
CA CYS A 1022 26.56 -9.97 -24.90
C CYS A 1022 26.56 -9.43 -23.48
N ARG A 1023 26.83 -10.30 -22.51
CA ARG A 1023 27.21 -9.91 -21.15
C ARG A 1023 28.73 -9.83 -21.17
N VAL A 1024 29.27 -8.67 -20.81
CA VAL A 1024 30.68 -8.54 -20.41
C VAL A 1024 30.64 -8.04 -18.98
N LEU A 1025 31.37 -8.77 -18.12
CA LEU A 1025 31.49 -8.46 -16.70
C LEU A 1025 32.74 -7.58 -16.51
N ASP A 1026 32.57 -6.51 -15.76
CA ASP A 1026 33.60 -5.48 -15.52
C ASP A 1026 34.31 -5.78 -14.19
N ASP A 1027 35.10 -6.86 -14.18
CA ASP A 1027 35.95 -7.20 -13.03
C ASP A 1027 37.06 -6.16 -12.88
N ASP A 1028 36.73 -5.12 -12.10
CA ASP A 1028 37.59 -3.99 -11.69
C ASP A 1028 38.72 -4.50 -10.76
N GLY A 1029 39.62 -5.33 -11.31
CA GLY A 1029 40.60 -6.10 -10.55
C GLY A 1029 41.62 -5.30 -9.74
N GLN A 1030 41.63 -3.96 -9.88
CA GLN A 1030 42.55 -3.08 -9.16
C GLN A 1030 42.58 -3.37 -7.67
N SER A 1031 43.78 -3.66 -7.16
CA SER A 1031 44.13 -3.61 -5.74
C SER A 1031 44.02 -2.18 -5.17
N SER A 1032 42.79 -1.65 -5.09
CA SER A 1032 42.44 -0.24 -4.93
C SER A 1032 42.65 0.32 -3.51
N VAL A 1033 43.51 -0.32 -2.71
CA VAL A 1033 43.81 -0.02 -1.29
C VAL A 1033 44.61 1.28 -1.11
N VAL A 1034 44.90 2.03 -2.17
CA VAL A 1034 45.43 3.41 -2.12
C VAL A 1034 44.32 4.47 -2.35
N ARG A 1035 43.06 4.04 -2.55
CA ARG A 1035 41.88 4.94 -2.69
C ARG A 1035 40.61 4.45 -1.99
N GLY A 1036 40.53 3.17 -1.62
CA GLY A 1036 39.47 2.64 -0.78
C GLY A 1036 39.52 3.19 0.65
N GLY A 1037 38.47 2.87 1.40
CA GLY A 1037 38.43 3.05 2.85
C GLY A 1037 37.91 1.79 3.53
N ALA A 1038 38.14 1.69 4.83
CA ALA A 1038 37.57 0.67 5.69
C ALA A 1038 36.88 1.33 6.89
N LEU A 1039 36.15 0.53 7.65
CA LEU A 1039 35.19 1.01 8.63
C LEU A 1039 35.07 0.01 9.79
N SER A 1040 35.17 0.53 11.02
CA SER A 1040 34.76 -0.19 12.23
C SER A 1040 33.24 -0.43 12.23
N ARG A 1041 32.71 -1.42 12.95
CA ARG A 1041 31.23 -1.52 13.16
C ARG A 1041 30.68 -0.45 14.13
N PHE A 1042 31.38 0.67 14.29
CA PHE A 1042 31.07 1.76 15.21
C PHE A 1042 30.94 3.12 14.50
N GLY A 1043 30.91 3.17 13.17
CA GLY A 1043 30.71 4.43 12.44
C GLY A 1043 31.97 5.30 12.31
N ASP A 1044 33.15 4.68 12.25
CA ASP A 1044 34.44 5.35 12.00
C ASP A 1044 34.94 5.03 10.57
N PRO A 1045 34.49 5.79 9.54
CA PRO A 1045 34.97 5.60 8.18
C PRO A 1045 36.36 6.21 8.02
N SER A 1046 37.35 5.39 7.66
CA SER A 1046 38.73 5.86 7.47
C SER A 1046 39.25 5.53 6.07
N ARG A 1047 40.05 6.43 5.51
CA ARG A 1047 40.71 6.21 4.21
C ARG A 1047 42.07 5.58 4.39
N TYR A 1048 42.47 4.72 3.46
CA TYR A 1048 43.83 4.20 3.44
C TYR A 1048 44.82 5.27 2.97
N SER A 1049 45.79 5.66 3.80
CA SER A 1049 46.78 6.70 3.46
C SER A 1049 48.04 6.13 2.79
N VAL A 1050 48.67 5.14 3.41
CA VAL A 1050 49.94 4.54 2.94
C VAL A 1050 49.95 3.04 3.22
N ALA A 1051 50.27 2.24 2.19
CA ALA A 1051 50.71 0.85 2.38
C ALA A 1051 52.22 0.82 2.66
N ALA A 1052 52.63 0.27 3.80
CA ALA A 1052 54.02 0.30 4.26
C ALA A 1052 54.99 -0.39 3.26
N LYS A 1053 56.01 0.34 2.78
CA LYS A 1053 56.95 -0.13 1.76
C LYS A 1053 58.12 -0.94 2.34
N SER A 1054 58.08 -2.26 2.15
CA SER A 1054 59.30 -3.09 2.04
C SER A 1054 59.77 -3.16 0.57
N ARG A 1055 61.07 -3.42 0.34
CA ARG A 1055 61.72 -3.36 -1.00
C ARG A 1055 61.50 -4.67 -1.82
N PRO A 1056 61.58 -4.62 -3.17
CA PRO A 1056 61.09 -5.70 -4.04
C PRO A 1056 62.17 -6.64 -4.60
N CYS A 1057 61.76 -7.86 -5.00
CA CYS A 1057 62.54 -8.80 -5.81
C CYS A 1057 61.68 -9.46 -6.93
N VAL A 1058 61.62 -8.79 -8.09
CA VAL A 1058 61.87 -9.34 -9.45
C VAL A 1058 61.24 -10.69 -9.88
N VAL A 1059 60.35 -10.60 -10.90
CA VAL A 1059 60.07 -11.55 -12.02
C VAL A 1059 58.95 -12.64 -11.93
N ALA A 1060 57.85 -12.29 -12.61
CA ALA A 1060 57.10 -13.01 -13.67
C ALA A 1060 55.99 -14.07 -13.40
N ILE A 1061 54.76 -13.63 -13.73
CA ILE A 1061 53.74 -14.26 -14.59
C ILE A 1061 53.15 -15.62 -14.18
N ARG A 1062 51.89 -15.55 -13.75
CA ARG A 1062 50.81 -16.44 -14.19
C ARG A 1062 49.57 -15.56 -14.35
N LEU A 1063 49.03 -15.44 -15.58
CA LEU A 1063 48.11 -14.35 -15.97
C LEU A 1063 46.92 -14.16 -15.01
N ARG A 1064 47.06 -13.17 -14.13
CA ARG A 1064 46.12 -12.68 -13.11
C ARG A 1064 46.74 -11.39 -12.54
N GLU A 1065 46.60 -10.27 -13.24
CA GLU A 1065 47.38 -9.06 -13.00
C GLU A 1065 46.54 -7.79 -13.29
N PRO A 1066 46.55 -6.72 -12.46
CA PRO A 1066 47.08 -6.58 -11.09
C PRO A 1066 46.11 -5.98 -10.03
#